data_AF-A0A5K3F8Q4-F1
#
_entry.id   AF-A0A5K3F8Q4-F1
#
_cell.length_a   1.000
_cell.length_b   1.000
_cell.length_c   1.000
_cell.angle_alpha   90.00
_cell.angle_beta   90.00
_cell.angle_gamma   90.00
#
_symmetry.space_group_name_H-M   'P 1'
#
loop_
_entity.id
_entity.type
_entity.pdbx_description
1 polymer ?
#
loop_
_entity_poly.entity_id
_entity_poly.type
_entity_poly.pdbx_seq_one_letter_code
_entity_poly.pdbx_strand_id
1 'polypeptide(L)'
;MELAEGHSLPGRSRAIFHFVTSGEPLFRVVDVTKTARLWTTFLSELDTARSSCGGVFWLALQPHWRVLTSRLECRDVGGGLVWHNGCAGQRRHGGGSGASCDVCLHLEGIALCASDLQPRVVFWIPLTTTAADSARVLSDLRRLLGRPRLGLVVWDVKWWLRVAAEVLDVDICSTTCHFDPSLSGWLLDPDSGCPRLVEVVDAPGITGGLLSVGYSLDPPRQLSDWTKLRLAQPITSPSAAHSSIGSNASTALSSSGILDAAAQCFLLSLCSANSSLAHPSLEREVSISGLLATSECDGFVLDLDVLHECQTRLQKTCDDLTNLAHRLVDCLFNLGSPREVANILYQRLRLPVYTSLAAEMTASKRAHRSKLGVGLSNRFRQLPTRNEILSQLTSLHPLPRIIMQYRHLHELSVKVLGGLIRSCDPAADRHEVPQRNSRDEVRIACVYRTCTATGRVVSTRPNLQAVPKDVKFSWDVIVNRPPPPPPASTEHGAVRPPSTEWPPSIASVLQSVASKTDLVLQPRSAFKAAAGAILVSADFCHLELRVLAHLSRDESLLRLFTAPLDSGAQDVFKLLAAHWLKRESPECVTDEERQRAKRLCYGLIYGLGASGFASQTGLSVSDAQNLIDEFMHAFPGVANFIDGAIQSAHETGEVRTIGGRVRQLERLKANPSVADCESSQPTCPPKCLPAEILGFQAPGSKYSNAKAERQVVNSIVQGSAADLVKVAMERVDAAVRQELRRPSPCFTACKLVLHLHDELIYEVTECINKHSKRTKLFEGHFMRL
;
A
#
# COMPACT_ATOMS: atom_id res chain seq x y z
N MET A 1 -45.38 14.24 -4.26
CA MET A 1 -45.64 15.13 -5.41
C MET A 1 -46.54 14.40 -6.40
N GLU A 2 -47.85 14.62 -6.35
CA GLU A 2 -48.76 14.19 -7.43
C GLU A 2 -48.69 15.20 -8.58
N LEU A 3 -48.56 14.69 -9.80
CA LEU A 3 -48.58 15.43 -11.05
C LEU A 3 -50.00 15.37 -11.62
N ALA A 4 -50.68 16.51 -11.71
CA ALA A 4 -51.77 16.70 -12.65
C ALA A 4 -51.78 18.15 -13.17
N GLU A 5 -51.67 18.24 -14.49
CA GLU A 5 -52.20 19.22 -15.45
C GLU A 5 -52.18 20.74 -15.18
N GLY A 6 -51.72 21.45 -16.22
CA GLY A 6 -52.40 22.66 -16.69
C GLY A 6 -52.13 23.97 -15.94
N HIS A 7 -51.66 24.96 -16.69
CA HIS A 7 -51.55 26.39 -16.34
C HIS A 7 -50.22 26.88 -15.74
N SER A 8 -49.71 27.90 -16.43
CA SER A 8 -48.47 28.63 -16.23
C SER A 8 -48.50 29.51 -14.98
N LEU A 9 -47.55 29.29 -14.06
CA LEU A 9 -47.20 30.20 -12.97
C LEU A 9 -45.67 30.44 -12.99
N PRO A 10 -45.19 31.69 -12.82
CA PRO A 10 -43.77 31.99 -12.75
C PRO A 10 -43.27 31.63 -11.34
N GLY A 11 -42.43 30.58 -11.25
CA GLY A 11 -41.89 30.11 -9.96
C GLY A 11 -41.46 28.65 -9.89
N ARG A 12 -41.49 27.89 -11.00
CA ARG A 12 -41.03 26.49 -11.01
C ARG A 12 -39.49 26.43 -11.07
N SER A 13 -38.87 25.86 -10.03
CA SER A 13 -37.49 25.38 -10.09
C SER A 13 -37.36 24.39 -11.25
N ARG A 14 -36.62 24.77 -12.30
CA ARG A 14 -36.31 23.86 -13.42
C ARG A 14 -35.32 22.80 -12.94
N ALA A 15 -35.77 21.55 -12.89
CA ALA A 15 -34.91 20.37 -12.82
C ALA A 15 -34.21 20.18 -14.18
N ILE A 16 -32.95 19.72 -14.18
CA ILE A 16 -32.26 19.33 -15.42
C ILE A 16 -32.58 17.87 -15.71
N PHE A 17 -32.97 17.58 -16.95
CA PHE A 17 -33.39 16.27 -17.43
C PHE A 17 -32.30 15.70 -18.37
N HIS A 18 -31.84 14.47 -18.13
CA HIS A 18 -30.87 13.78 -18.99
C HIS A 18 -31.47 12.50 -19.59
N PHE A 19 -31.59 12.45 -20.92
CA PHE A 19 -32.26 11.38 -21.66
C PHE A 19 -31.26 10.50 -22.40
N VAL A 20 -31.52 9.18 -22.44
CA VAL A 20 -30.93 8.25 -23.41
C VAL A 20 -32.10 7.67 -24.19
N THR A 21 -32.41 8.29 -25.33
CA THR A 21 -33.29 7.77 -26.38
C THR A 21 -34.55 7.02 -25.89
N SER A 22 -35.53 7.76 -25.35
CA SER A 22 -36.99 7.49 -25.29
C SER A 22 -37.59 8.08 -24.01
N GLY A 23 -38.16 9.29 -24.10
CA GLY A 23 -39.19 9.82 -23.19
C GLY A 23 -38.85 10.14 -21.72
N GLU A 24 -38.10 9.29 -21.00
CA GLU A 24 -37.84 9.45 -19.57
C GLU A 24 -36.36 9.71 -19.24
N PRO A 25 -36.07 10.65 -18.32
CA PRO A 25 -34.70 10.94 -17.91
C PRO A 25 -34.12 9.79 -17.06
N LEU A 26 -32.85 9.44 -17.25
CA LEU A 26 -32.17 8.42 -16.44
C LEU A 26 -32.19 8.77 -14.95
N PHE A 27 -31.88 10.03 -14.64
CA PHE A 27 -32.02 10.67 -13.34
C PHE A 27 -32.23 12.19 -13.51
N ARG A 28 -32.66 12.86 -12.44
CA ARG A 28 -32.86 14.32 -12.37
C ARG A 28 -31.96 14.92 -11.30
N VAL A 29 -31.41 16.10 -11.57
CA VAL A 29 -30.65 16.87 -10.56
C VAL A 29 -31.47 18.04 -10.07
N VAL A 30 -31.59 18.19 -8.76
CA VAL A 30 -32.33 19.27 -8.10
C VAL A 30 -31.39 19.99 -7.14
N ASP A 31 -31.10 21.25 -7.43
CA ASP A 31 -30.47 22.14 -6.47
C ASP A 31 -31.48 22.54 -5.38
N VAL A 32 -31.28 21.99 -4.19
CA VAL A 32 -32.19 22.18 -3.04
C VAL A 32 -31.97 23.51 -2.33
N THR A 33 -30.88 24.21 -2.63
CA THR A 33 -30.54 25.49 -1.99
C THR A 33 -31.10 26.71 -2.73
N LYS A 34 -31.69 26.52 -3.92
CA LYS A 34 -32.26 27.60 -4.75
C LYS A 34 -33.23 28.53 -4.01
N THR A 35 -33.99 28.00 -3.05
CA THR A 35 -34.85 28.81 -2.19
C THR A 35 -34.83 28.25 -0.77
N ALA A 36 -35.00 29.12 0.22
CA ALA A 36 -35.10 28.69 1.62
C ALA A 36 -36.23 27.67 1.84
N ARG A 37 -37.36 27.81 1.11
CA ARG A 37 -38.48 26.86 1.16
C ARG A 37 -38.06 25.48 0.67
N LEU A 38 -37.40 25.38 -0.49
CA LEU A 38 -36.90 24.10 -1.01
C LEU A 38 -35.93 23.43 -0.04
N TRP A 39 -35.01 24.20 0.56
CA TRP A 39 -34.07 23.68 1.54
C TRP A 39 -34.79 23.10 2.78
N THR A 40 -35.74 23.86 3.35
CA THR A 40 -36.52 23.39 4.50
C THR A 40 -37.40 22.17 4.18
N THR A 41 -37.99 22.13 2.98
CA THR A 41 -38.79 20.98 2.52
C THR A 41 -37.91 19.74 2.36
N PHE A 42 -36.74 19.88 1.71
CA PHE A 42 -35.77 18.80 1.56
C PHE A 42 -35.36 18.20 2.91
N LEU A 43 -34.98 19.05 3.88
CA LEU A 43 -34.62 18.58 5.22
C LEU A 43 -35.80 17.88 5.92
N SER A 44 -37.02 18.40 5.78
CA SER A 44 -38.21 17.80 6.37
C SER A 44 -38.56 16.44 5.75
N GLU A 45 -38.47 16.31 4.42
CA GLU A 45 -38.72 15.04 3.72
C GLU A 45 -37.69 13.99 4.10
N LEU A 46 -36.40 14.37 4.14
CA LEU A 46 -35.33 13.49 4.57
C LEU A 46 -35.53 13.02 6.01
N ASP A 47 -35.89 13.93 6.92
CA ASP A 47 -36.18 13.58 8.30
C ASP A 47 -37.39 12.66 8.45
N THR A 48 -38.41 12.87 7.62
CA THR A 48 -39.60 12.01 7.58
C THR A 48 -39.22 10.62 7.08
N ALA A 49 -38.49 10.52 5.96
CA ALA A 49 -38.03 9.25 5.39
C ALA A 49 -37.15 8.48 6.38
N ARG A 50 -36.18 9.15 7.01
CA ARG A 50 -35.31 8.56 8.04
C ARG A 50 -36.10 8.07 9.25
N SER A 51 -37.05 8.85 9.74
CA SER A 51 -37.85 8.47 10.92
C SER A 51 -38.86 7.37 10.63
N SER A 52 -39.28 7.23 9.37
CA SER A 52 -40.17 6.17 8.90
C SER A 52 -39.44 4.86 8.60
N CYS A 53 -38.10 4.92 8.42
CA CYS A 53 -37.26 3.75 8.26
C CYS A 53 -37.15 2.99 9.60
N GLY A 54 -37.58 1.72 9.63
CA GLY A 54 -37.46 0.85 10.80
C GLY A 54 -36.02 0.46 11.17
N GLY A 55 -35.02 0.92 10.40
CA GLY A 55 -33.60 0.58 10.54
C GLY A 55 -32.66 1.74 10.19
N VAL A 56 -31.53 1.41 9.57
CA VAL A 56 -30.57 2.41 9.07
C VAL A 56 -31.12 3.00 7.76
N PHE A 57 -31.26 4.32 7.70
CA PHE A 57 -31.61 5.02 6.47
C PHE A 57 -30.34 5.28 5.66
N TRP A 58 -30.23 4.64 4.49
CA TRP A 58 -29.04 4.75 3.64
C TRP A 58 -29.13 5.93 2.67
N LEU A 59 -28.10 6.76 2.69
CA LEU A 59 -27.96 7.94 1.86
C LEU A 59 -26.65 7.84 1.08
N ALA A 60 -26.73 7.79 -0.26
CA ALA A 60 -25.56 7.91 -1.10
C ALA A 60 -25.07 9.35 -1.12
N LEU A 61 -23.76 9.52 -1.05
CA LEU A 61 -23.11 10.81 -1.02
C LEU A 61 -21.91 10.81 -1.96
N GLN A 62 -21.84 11.81 -2.84
CA GLN A 62 -20.68 12.05 -3.70
C GLN A 62 -20.25 13.52 -3.65
N PRO A 63 -19.02 13.84 -3.17
CA PRO A 63 -18.47 15.17 -3.28
C PRO A 63 -18.07 15.51 -4.71
N HIS A 64 -18.23 16.77 -5.09
CA HIS A 64 -17.67 17.34 -6.31
C HIS A 64 -16.44 18.21 -6.00
N TRP A 65 -15.33 17.91 -6.66
CA TRP A 65 -14.05 18.58 -6.47
C TRP A 65 -13.64 19.36 -7.71
N ARG A 66 -13.30 20.64 -7.54
CA ARG A 66 -12.57 21.43 -8.52
C ARG A 66 -11.08 21.35 -8.26
N VAL A 67 -10.30 21.05 -9.29
CA VAL A 67 -8.83 21.05 -9.23
C VAL A 67 -8.32 22.49 -9.26
N LEU A 68 -7.50 22.84 -8.28
CA LEU A 68 -6.72 24.07 -8.23
C LEU A 68 -5.28 23.73 -8.61
N THR A 69 -4.73 24.45 -9.58
CA THR A 69 -3.42 24.09 -10.17
C THR A 69 -2.27 24.99 -9.71
N SER A 70 -2.57 26.04 -8.96
CA SER A 70 -1.57 26.97 -8.43
C SER A 70 -1.74 27.22 -6.93
N ARG A 71 -0.62 27.46 -6.23
CA ARG A 71 -0.63 27.84 -4.81
C ARG A 71 -1.43 29.13 -4.56
N LEU A 72 -1.43 30.05 -5.53
CA LEU A 72 -2.21 31.29 -5.46
C LEU A 72 -3.71 30.99 -5.47
N GLU A 73 -4.19 30.17 -6.41
CA GLU A 73 -5.58 29.70 -6.42
C GLU A 73 -5.96 29.00 -5.11
N CYS A 74 -5.07 28.17 -4.53
CA CYS A 74 -5.36 27.51 -3.26
C CYS A 74 -5.48 28.51 -2.09
N ARG A 75 -4.76 29.64 -2.12
CA ARG A 75 -4.84 30.69 -1.08
C ARG A 75 -6.04 31.60 -1.26
N ASP A 76 -6.40 31.92 -2.50
CA ASP A 76 -7.46 32.86 -2.84
C ASP A 76 -8.87 32.28 -2.61
N VAL A 77 -8.99 30.95 -2.60
CA VAL A 77 -10.22 30.25 -2.22
C VAL A 77 -10.39 30.29 -0.69
N GLY A 78 -10.64 31.49 -0.18
CA GLY A 78 -10.91 31.77 1.23
C GLY A 78 -12.22 31.15 1.69
N GLY A 79 -12.19 29.88 2.12
CA GLY A 79 -13.38 29.17 2.58
C GLY A 79 -13.14 27.88 3.38
N GLY A 80 -11.89 27.45 3.57
CA GLY A 80 -11.57 26.24 4.33
C GLY A 80 -12.02 24.90 3.70
N LEU A 81 -12.69 24.94 2.55
CA LEU A 81 -13.20 23.75 1.84
C LEU A 81 -12.16 23.15 0.87
N VAL A 82 -10.88 23.20 1.22
CA VAL A 82 -9.78 22.79 0.36
C VAL A 82 -9.08 21.55 0.93
N TRP A 83 -8.69 20.63 0.05
CA TRP A 83 -7.89 19.44 0.35
C TRP A 83 -6.58 19.50 -0.44
N HIS A 84 -5.45 19.30 0.21
CA HIS A 84 -4.12 19.54 -0.33
C HIS A 84 -3.38 18.24 -0.65
N ASN A 85 -2.57 18.27 -1.71
CA ASN A 85 -1.77 17.12 -2.14
C ASN A 85 -0.54 16.91 -1.23
N GLY A 86 0.05 15.72 -1.32
CA GLY A 86 1.30 15.36 -0.65
C GLY A 86 1.10 14.33 0.45
N CYS A 87 1.97 14.40 1.46
CA CYS A 87 1.92 13.56 2.65
C CYS A 87 0.77 13.96 3.58
N ALA A 88 0.40 13.04 4.46
CA ALA A 88 -0.56 13.28 5.53
C ALA A 88 0.18 13.75 6.80
N GLY A 89 -0.50 13.81 7.96
CA GLY A 89 0.02 14.34 9.24
C GLY A 89 -0.32 15.80 9.50
N GLN A 90 -0.89 16.50 8.52
CA GLN A 90 -1.49 17.82 8.68
C GLN A 90 -2.97 17.75 8.31
N ARG A 91 -3.79 18.57 8.98
CA ARG A 91 -5.20 18.74 8.62
C ARG A 91 -5.33 19.13 7.15
N ARG A 92 -6.28 18.51 6.45
CA ARG A 92 -6.64 18.65 5.03
C ARG A 92 -5.52 18.28 4.06
N HIS A 93 -4.56 17.47 4.48
CA HIS A 93 -3.45 17.04 3.64
C HIS A 93 -3.39 15.52 3.50
N GLY A 94 -2.93 15.07 2.34
CA GLY A 94 -2.65 13.66 2.07
C GLY A 94 -3.43 13.16 0.87
N GLY A 95 -2.72 12.71 -0.16
CA GLY A 95 -3.36 12.15 -1.36
C GLY A 95 -2.59 12.44 -2.63
N GLY A 96 -3.29 12.42 -3.76
CA GLY A 96 -2.89 12.86 -5.11
C GLY A 96 -1.69 12.17 -5.75
N SER A 97 -1.85 11.57 -6.93
CA SER A 97 -0.69 11.01 -7.67
C SER A 97 -0.07 12.04 -8.61
N GLY A 98 1.22 12.32 -8.43
CA GLY A 98 1.97 13.21 -9.33
C GLY A 98 3.18 13.85 -8.64
N ALA A 99 4.10 14.39 -9.43
CA ALA A 99 5.31 15.05 -8.90
C ALA A 99 5.06 16.48 -8.38
N SER A 100 3.91 17.09 -8.73
CA SER A 100 3.56 18.45 -8.33
C SER A 100 2.84 18.46 -6.98
N CYS A 101 3.46 19.10 -5.99
CA CYS A 101 2.86 19.36 -4.66
C CYS A 101 1.87 20.53 -4.66
N ASP A 102 1.68 21.20 -5.80
CA ASP A 102 0.94 22.47 -5.91
C ASP A 102 -0.53 22.29 -6.30
N VAL A 103 -0.97 21.04 -6.51
CA VAL A 103 -2.36 20.73 -6.82
C VAL A 103 -3.17 20.64 -5.52
N CYS A 104 -4.31 21.35 -5.47
CA CYS A 104 -5.30 21.22 -4.40
C CYS A 104 -6.67 20.87 -4.99
N LEU A 105 -7.57 20.35 -4.15
CA LEU A 105 -8.96 20.12 -4.50
C LEU A 105 -9.84 21.06 -3.68
N HIS A 106 -10.70 21.81 -4.34
CA HIS A 106 -11.73 22.62 -3.69
C HIS A 106 -13.07 21.91 -3.76
N LEU A 107 -13.71 21.71 -2.60
CA LEU A 107 -15.03 21.09 -2.50
C LEU A 107 -16.11 22.13 -2.88
N GLU A 108 -16.68 22.00 -4.07
CA GLU A 108 -17.67 22.97 -4.56
C GLU A 108 -19.11 22.62 -4.17
N GLY A 109 -19.37 21.35 -3.90
CA GLY A 109 -20.70 20.89 -3.54
C GLY A 109 -20.75 19.39 -3.31
N ILE A 110 -21.89 18.93 -2.82
CA ILE A 110 -22.16 17.53 -2.51
C ILE A 110 -23.45 17.11 -3.19
N ALA A 111 -23.40 16.00 -3.90
CA ALA A 111 -24.57 15.30 -4.40
C ALA A 111 -25.04 14.28 -3.35
N LEU A 112 -26.35 14.24 -3.11
CA LEU A 112 -27.02 13.30 -2.23
C LEU A 112 -28.11 12.55 -2.99
N CYS A 113 -28.23 11.25 -2.78
CA CYS A 113 -29.27 10.45 -3.39
C CYS A 113 -29.70 9.33 -2.45
N ALA A 114 -31.01 9.16 -2.28
CA ALA A 114 -31.60 8.03 -1.57
C ALA A 114 -32.82 7.57 -2.35
N SER A 115 -32.85 6.28 -2.71
CA SER A 115 -33.95 5.67 -3.44
C SER A 115 -35.30 5.82 -2.71
N ASP A 116 -35.25 5.81 -1.37
CA ASP A 116 -36.42 5.93 -0.49
C ASP A 116 -36.91 7.38 -0.31
N LEU A 117 -36.12 8.38 -0.71
CA LEU A 117 -36.52 9.79 -0.59
C LEU A 117 -37.31 10.23 -1.83
N GLN A 118 -36.67 10.14 -2.99
CA GLN A 118 -37.29 10.37 -4.29
C GLN A 118 -36.56 9.51 -5.34
N PRO A 119 -37.26 8.58 -6.03
CA PRO A 119 -36.60 7.69 -7.00
C PRO A 119 -36.04 8.51 -8.16
N ARG A 120 -34.81 8.18 -8.58
CA ARG A 120 -34.10 8.82 -9.71
C ARG A 120 -33.88 10.32 -9.55
N VAL A 121 -33.91 10.85 -8.33
CA VAL A 121 -33.59 12.26 -8.04
C VAL A 121 -32.29 12.33 -7.25
N VAL A 122 -31.38 13.17 -7.73
CA VAL A 122 -30.15 13.54 -7.05
C VAL A 122 -30.29 14.97 -6.55
N PHE A 123 -30.14 15.15 -5.25
CA PHE A 123 -30.18 16.44 -4.59
C PHE A 123 -28.78 17.04 -4.58
N TRP A 124 -28.64 18.22 -5.17
CA TRP A 124 -27.38 18.95 -5.24
C TRP A 124 -27.34 20.05 -4.19
N ILE A 125 -26.26 20.07 -3.41
CA ILE A 125 -25.99 21.08 -2.39
C ILE A 125 -24.70 21.82 -2.76
N PRO A 126 -24.79 23.02 -3.38
CA PRO A 126 -23.62 23.86 -3.60
C PRO A 126 -23.09 24.39 -2.25
N LEU A 127 -21.77 24.39 -2.10
CA LEU A 127 -21.08 24.93 -0.92
C LEU A 127 -20.40 26.28 -1.20
N THR A 128 -20.49 26.78 -2.42
CA THR A 128 -19.86 28.02 -2.92
C THR A 128 -20.81 29.22 -2.99
N THR A 129 -21.87 29.25 -2.16
CA THR A 129 -22.85 30.35 -2.14
C THR A 129 -22.34 31.58 -1.34
N THR A 130 -23.10 32.68 -1.32
CA THR A 130 -22.78 33.89 -0.54
C THR A 130 -22.51 33.56 0.94
N ALA A 131 -21.68 34.36 1.62
CA ALA A 131 -21.12 33.99 2.93
C ALA A 131 -22.18 33.63 4.01
N ALA A 132 -23.34 34.30 4.02
CA ALA A 132 -24.39 34.06 5.01
C ALA A 132 -25.22 32.79 4.73
N ASP A 133 -25.59 32.56 3.47
CA ASP A 133 -26.37 31.39 3.07
C ASP A 133 -25.53 30.10 3.15
N SER A 134 -24.25 30.18 2.76
CA SER A 134 -23.29 29.07 2.87
C SER A 134 -23.09 28.61 4.31
N ALA A 135 -22.99 29.55 5.27
CA ALA A 135 -22.79 29.21 6.67
C ALA A 135 -23.98 28.42 7.24
N ARG A 136 -25.21 28.82 6.88
CA ARG A 136 -26.43 28.11 7.28
C ARG A 136 -26.51 26.73 6.65
N VAL A 137 -26.32 26.62 5.33
CA VAL A 137 -26.36 25.34 4.60
C VAL A 137 -25.31 24.37 5.16
N LEU A 138 -24.08 24.84 5.41
CA LEU A 138 -23.04 24.05 6.05
C LEU A 138 -23.44 23.61 7.46
N SER A 139 -23.97 24.52 8.29
CA SER A 139 -24.44 24.17 9.63
C SER A 139 -25.54 23.11 9.60
N ASP A 140 -26.48 23.22 8.67
CA ASP A 140 -27.59 22.28 8.50
C ASP A 140 -27.09 20.92 8.00
N LEU A 141 -26.16 20.92 7.03
CA LEU A 141 -25.50 19.71 6.53
C LEU A 141 -24.69 19.00 7.62
N ARG A 142 -23.95 19.75 8.45
CA ARG A 142 -23.21 19.19 9.60
C ARG A 142 -24.15 18.45 10.54
N ARG A 143 -25.28 19.09 10.87
CA ARG A 143 -26.33 18.49 11.71
C ARG A 143 -26.96 17.27 11.07
N LEU A 144 -27.12 17.26 9.74
CA LEU A 144 -27.66 16.14 8.98
C LEU A 144 -26.72 14.93 9.03
N LEU A 145 -25.45 15.14 8.71
CA LEU A 145 -24.44 14.07 8.66
C LEU A 145 -24.17 13.46 10.03
N GLY A 146 -24.26 14.24 11.11
CA GLY A 146 -24.07 13.74 12.48
C GLY A 146 -25.29 13.02 13.09
N ARG A 147 -26.38 12.78 12.34
CA ARG A 147 -27.59 12.17 12.91
C ARG A 147 -27.44 10.67 13.16
N PRO A 148 -27.95 10.15 14.28
CA PRO A 148 -27.97 8.72 14.52
C PRO A 148 -28.92 8.01 13.55
N ARG A 149 -28.61 6.74 13.25
CA ARG A 149 -29.32 5.86 12.29
C ARG A 149 -29.26 6.32 10.83
N LEU A 150 -28.39 7.28 10.50
CA LEU A 150 -28.03 7.57 9.13
C LEU A 150 -26.90 6.63 8.70
N GLY A 151 -27.09 5.94 7.57
CA GLY A 151 -26.06 5.16 6.89
C GLY A 151 -25.59 5.92 5.65
N LEU A 152 -24.29 5.96 5.41
CA LEU A 152 -23.71 6.63 4.24
C LEU A 152 -23.14 5.61 3.26
N VAL A 153 -23.57 5.70 2.00
CA VAL A 153 -22.92 5.00 0.88
C VAL A 153 -21.94 5.95 0.22
N VAL A 154 -20.65 5.68 0.38
CA VAL A 154 -19.56 6.58 -0.07
C VAL A 154 -18.49 5.81 -0.80
N TRP A 155 -17.85 6.47 -1.77
CA TRP A 155 -16.69 5.92 -2.46
C TRP A 155 -15.41 6.35 -1.73
N ASP A 156 -14.56 5.39 -1.35
CA ASP A 156 -13.35 5.62 -0.53
C ASP A 156 -13.71 6.18 0.87
N VAL A 157 -14.30 5.31 1.70
CA VAL A 157 -14.78 5.67 3.05
C VAL A 157 -13.67 6.26 3.92
N LYS A 158 -12.43 5.76 3.80
CA LYS A 158 -11.27 6.28 4.55
C LYS A 158 -11.05 7.76 4.24
N TRP A 159 -11.04 8.13 2.95
CA TRP A 159 -10.88 9.52 2.56
C TRP A 159 -12.07 10.37 2.98
N TRP A 160 -13.28 9.84 2.80
CA TRP A 160 -14.50 10.55 3.16
C TRP A 160 -14.56 10.89 4.66
N LEU A 161 -14.19 9.97 5.54
CA LEU A 161 -14.14 10.22 6.99
C LEU A 161 -13.21 11.39 7.33
N ARG A 162 -12.07 11.49 6.64
CA ARG A 162 -11.15 12.62 6.79
C ARG A 162 -11.73 13.91 6.22
N VAL A 163 -12.37 13.87 5.05
CA VAL A 163 -13.04 15.04 4.45
C VAL A 163 -14.14 15.55 5.38
N ALA A 164 -14.97 14.67 5.94
CA ALA A 164 -16.00 15.04 6.89
C ALA A 164 -15.41 15.71 8.14
N ALA A 165 -14.39 15.11 8.75
CA ALA A 165 -13.79 15.64 9.98
C ALA A 165 -12.96 16.92 9.76
N GLU A 166 -12.19 17.00 8.68
CA GLU A 166 -11.19 18.06 8.50
C GLU A 166 -11.69 19.21 7.62
N VAL A 167 -12.53 18.92 6.62
CA VAL A 167 -13.05 19.91 5.68
C VAL A 167 -14.43 20.40 6.13
N LEU A 168 -15.34 19.47 6.46
CA LEU A 168 -16.70 19.81 6.88
C LEU A 168 -16.83 20.05 8.39
N ASP A 169 -15.85 19.65 9.20
CA ASP A 169 -15.84 19.77 10.66
C ASP A 169 -17.00 18.99 11.33
N VAL A 170 -17.17 17.72 10.91
CA VAL A 170 -18.15 16.77 11.46
C VAL A 170 -17.47 15.44 11.76
N ASP A 171 -17.54 14.99 13.00
CA ASP A 171 -17.17 13.62 13.34
C ASP A 171 -18.34 12.67 13.08
N ILE A 172 -18.25 11.94 11.98
CA ILE A 172 -19.21 10.92 11.56
C ILE A 172 -18.74 9.50 11.90
N CYS A 173 -17.49 9.33 12.34
CA CYS A 173 -16.87 8.01 12.47
C CYS A 173 -17.60 7.12 13.51
N SER A 174 -18.19 7.74 14.53
CA SER A 174 -18.88 7.04 15.63
C SER A 174 -20.41 7.14 15.59
N THR A 175 -20.96 7.97 14.70
CA THR A 175 -22.39 8.34 14.70
C THR A 175 -23.17 7.76 13.52
N THR A 176 -22.49 7.44 12.41
CA THR A 176 -23.11 6.90 11.20
C THR A 176 -22.56 5.53 10.81
N CYS A 177 -23.41 4.71 10.20
CA CYS A 177 -22.97 3.48 9.53
C CYS A 177 -22.39 3.85 8.16
N HIS A 178 -21.39 3.11 7.68
CA HIS A 178 -20.78 3.39 6.38
C HIS A 178 -20.78 2.13 5.51
N PHE A 179 -21.00 2.32 4.21
CA PHE A 179 -20.88 1.29 3.20
C PHE A 179 -20.01 1.83 2.06
N ASP A 180 -18.94 1.10 1.74
CA ASP A 180 -18.04 1.40 0.64
C ASP A 180 -18.15 0.30 -0.42
N PRO A 181 -18.86 0.55 -1.54
CA PRO A 181 -18.99 -0.43 -2.61
C PRO A 181 -17.63 -0.87 -3.16
N SER A 182 -16.62 -0.01 -3.10
CA SER A 182 -15.29 -0.34 -3.61
C SER A 182 -14.55 -1.35 -2.76
N LEU A 183 -14.71 -1.32 -1.43
CA LEU A 183 -14.17 -2.34 -0.54
C LEU A 183 -14.91 -3.67 -0.75
N SER A 184 -16.22 -3.61 -0.98
CA SER A 184 -17.01 -4.81 -1.28
C SER A 184 -16.53 -5.50 -2.55
N GLY A 185 -16.32 -4.75 -3.65
CA GLY A 185 -15.81 -5.35 -4.88
C GLY A 185 -14.35 -5.80 -4.77
N TRP A 186 -13.50 -5.09 -4.02
CA TRP A 186 -12.13 -5.54 -3.72
C TRP A 186 -12.11 -6.87 -2.95
N LEU A 187 -13.04 -7.10 -2.02
CA LEU A 187 -13.12 -8.38 -1.30
C LEU A 187 -13.46 -9.56 -2.21
N LEU A 188 -14.15 -9.33 -3.33
CA LEU A 188 -14.46 -10.35 -4.33
C LEU A 188 -13.25 -10.66 -5.23
N ASP A 189 -12.50 -9.64 -5.62
CA ASP A 189 -11.26 -9.79 -6.41
C ASP A 189 -10.11 -8.95 -5.85
N PRO A 190 -9.38 -9.46 -4.83
CA PRO A 190 -8.29 -8.74 -4.22
C PRO A 190 -7.09 -8.48 -5.16
N ASP A 191 -6.93 -9.26 -6.22
CA ASP A 191 -5.79 -9.18 -7.13
C ASP A 191 -5.90 -8.02 -8.13
N SER A 192 -7.12 -7.63 -8.50
CA SER A 192 -7.40 -6.44 -9.31
C SER A 192 -7.26 -5.12 -8.52
N GLY A 193 -7.15 -5.19 -7.20
CA GLY A 193 -7.13 -4.01 -6.34
C GLY A 193 -8.52 -3.42 -6.17
N CYS A 194 -8.63 -2.10 -5.97
CA CYS A 194 -9.97 -1.51 -5.84
C CYS A 194 -10.62 -1.35 -7.23
N PRO A 195 -11.87 -1.83 -7.42
CA PRO A 195 -12.54 -1.84 -8.72
C PRO A 195 -13.01 -0.45 -9.17
N ARG A 196 -13.48 -0.35 -10.41
CA ARG A 196 -14.22 0.81 -10.93
C ARG A 196 -15.67 0.79 -10.42
N LEU A 197 -16.33 1.96 -10.34
CA LEU A 197 -17.72 2.00 -9.85
C LEU A 197 -18.65 1.20 -10.78
N VAL A 198 -18.41 1.29 -12.09
CA VAL A 198 -19.17 0.56 -13.10
C VAL A 198 -19.02 -0.96 -13.04
N GLU A 199 -17.98 -1.47 -12.37
CA GLU A 199 -17.77 -2.91 -12.16
C GLU A 199 -18.51 -3.42 -10.92
N VAL A 200 -18.86 -2.52 -9.99
CA VAL A 200 -19.56 -2.87 -8.74
C VAL A 200 -21.08 -2.68 -8.86
N VAL A 201 -21.53 -1.80 -9.75
CA VAL A 201 -22.95 -1.49 -9.93
C VAL A 201 -23.60 -2.47 -10.91
N ASP A 202 -24.55 -3.28 -10.43
CA ASP A 202 -25.33 -4.21 -11.25
C ASP A 202 -26.47 -3.50 -12.01
N ALA A 203 -26.11 -2.62 -12.95
CA ALA A 203 -27.05 -1.89 -13.79
C ALA A 203 -26.46 -1.56 -15.18
N PRO A 204 -26.13 -2.58 -16.02
CA PRO A 204 -25.39 -2.39 -17.27
C PRO A 204 -26.10 -1.46 -18.28
N GLY A 205 -27.43 -1.47 -18.31
CA GLY A 205 -28.20 -0.56 -19.17
C GLY A 205 -28.07 0.91 -18.76
N ILE A 206 -28.05 1.19 -17.45
CA ILE A 206 -27.90 2.54 -16.91
C ILE A 206 -26.46 3.03 -17.09
N THR A 207 -25.47 2.20 -16.73
CA THR A 207 -24.05 2.56 -16.86
C THR A 207 -23.66 2.76 -18.33
N GLY A 208 -24.08 1.85 -19.22
CA GLY A 208 -23.87 1.99 -20.67
C GLY A 208 -24.52 3.25 -21.24
N GLY A 209 -25.76 3.55 -20.83
CA GLY A 209 -26.46 4.78 -21.20
C GLY A 209 -25.71 6.03 -20.77
N LEU A 210 -25.27 6.12 -19.51
CA LEU A 210 -24.52 7.28 -19.02
C LEU A 210 -23.15 7.43 -19.71
N LEU A 211 -22.43 6.33 -19.94
CA LEU A 211 -21.16 6.36 -20.67
C LEU A 211 -21.35 6.85 -22.11
N SER A 212 -22.44 6.44 -22.78
CA SER A 212 -22.73 6.89 -24.15
C SER A 212 -22.98 8.39 -24.26
N VAL A 213 -23.44 9.02 -23.17
CA VAL A 213 -23.66 10.47 -23.06
C VAL A 213 -22.37 11.22 -22.66
N GLY A 214 -21.29 10.50 -22.32
CA GLY A 214 -19.97 11.07 -22.04
C GLY A 214 -19.68 11.35 -20.56
N TYR A 215 -20.49 10.81 -19.65
CA TYR A 215 -20.29 10.92 -18.21
C TYR A 215 -19.02 10.20 -17.74
N SER A 216 -18.30 10.81 -16.80
CA SER A 216 -17.24 10.16 -16.04
C SER A 216 -17.83 9.50 -14.79
N LEU A 217 -17.90 8.17 -14.79
CA LEU A 217 -18.62 7.41 -13.78
C LEU A 217 -17.76 6.93 -12.60
N ASP A 218 -16.45 7.08 -12.66
CA ASP A 218 -15.56 6.64 -11.59
C ASP A 218 -15.26 7.80 -10.64
N PRO A 219 -15.71 7.73 -9.37
CA PRO A 219 -15.43 8.78 -8.42
C PRO A 219 -13.93 8.83 -8.07
N PRO A 220 -13.38 10.02 -7.78
CA PRO A 220 -12.01 10.16 -7.32
C PRO A 220 -11.80 9.45 -5.97
N ARG A 221 -10.60 8.90 -5.78
CA ARG A 221 -10.10 8.37 -4.52
C ARG A 221 -8.98 9.28 -4.00
N GLN A 222 -8.61 9.12 -2.73
CA GLN A 222 -7.53 9.91 -2.13
C GLN A 222 -6.22 9.79 -2.90
N LEU A 223 -5.90 8.57 -3.37
CA LEU A 223 -4.65 8.26 -4.07
C LEU A 223 -4.73 8.46 -5.59
N SER A 224 -5.88 8.87 -6.14
CA SER A 224 -6.07 9.12 -7.58
C SER A 224 -5.15 10.21 -8.11
N ASP A 225 -4.96 10.23 -9.43
CA ASP A 225 -4.28 11.31 -10.13
C ASP A 225 -5.20 12.53 -10.25
N TRP A 226 -5.03 13.49 -9.35
CA TRP A 226 -5.88 14.67 -9.32
C TRP A 226 -5.69 15.58 -10.54
N THR A 227 -4.54 15.51 -11.22
CA THR A 227 -4.32 16.28 -12.46
C THR A 227 -5.17 15.79 -13.62
N LYS A 228 -5.67 14.54 -13.55
CA LYS A 228 -6.56 13.93 -14.54
C LYS A 228 -8.03 14.13 -14.22
N LEU A 229 -8.37 14.67 -13.05
CA LEU A 229 -9.75 15.10 -12.80
C LEU A 229 -10.03 16.23 -13.76
N ARG A 230 -11.13 16.12 -14.52
CA ARG A 230 -11.50 17.10 -15.54
C ARG A 230 -11.46 18.49 -14.90
N LEU A 231 -10.51 19.31 -15.34
CA LEU A 231 -10.42 20.71 -14.94
C LEU A 231 -11.77 21.33 -15.28
N ALA A 232 -12.54 21.74 -14.28
CA ALA A 232 -13.63 22.67 -14.52
C ALA A 232 -12.97 23.93 -15.08
N GLN A 233 -13.02 24.10 -16.40
CA GLN A 233 -12.47 25.31 -17.00
C GLN A 233 -13.16 26.52 -16.37
N PRO A 234 -12.42 27.57 -15.98
CA PRO A 234 -13.03 28.83 -15.59
C PRO A 234 -13.93 29.30 -16.73
N ILE A 235 -15.14 29.76 -16.40
CA ILE A 235 -16.04 30.37 -17.37
C ILE A 235 -15.39 31.67 -17.86
N THR A 236 -14.62 31.60 -18.95
CA THR A 236 -14.16 32.77 -19.70
C THR A 236 -14.74 32.72 -21.11
N SER A 237 -15.83 33.47 -21.27
CA SER A 237 -16.45 33.95 -22.53
C SER A 237 -17.04 32.92 -23.51
N PRO A 238 -18.20 33.24 -24.13
CA PRO A 238 -18.94 32.32 -25.00
C PRO A 238 -18.37 32.35 -26.42
N SER A 239 -17.93 31.21 -26.93
CA SER A 239 -17.87 30.97 -28.36
C SER A 239 -18.59 29.67 -28.69
N ALA A 240 -19.45 29.77 -29.70
CA ALA A 240 -20.60 28.93 -29.97
C ALA A 240 -20.26 27.55 -30.57
N ALA A 241 -21.05 26.54 -30.20
CA ALA A 241 -21.72 25.65 -31.16
C ALA A 241 -22.79 24.77 -30.48
N HIS A 242 -24.05 25.14 -30.71
CA HIS A 242 -25.28 24.33 -30.77
C HIS A 242 -25.68 23.40 -29.61
N SER A 243 -26.47 23.94 -28.68
CA SER A 243 -27.84 23.43 -28.43
C SER A 243 -28.68 24.53 -27.77
N SER A 244 -29.88 24.74 -28.31
CA SER A 244 -30.80 25.82 -28.00
C SER A 244 -31.57 25.58 -26.70
N ILE A 245 -31.22 26.25 -25.60
CA ILE A 245 -32.11 26.48 -24.46
C ILE A 245 -31.89 27.92 -23.96
N GLY A 246 -32.99 28.67 -23.87
CA GLY A 246 -33.03 30.11 -23.60
C GLY A 246 -32.24 30.56 -22.37
N SER A 247 -31.52 31.66 -22.56
CA SER A 247 -30.75 32.42 -21.60
C SER A 247 -31.61 33.00 -20.47
N ASN A 248 -31.24 32.70 -19.23
CA ASN A 248 -30.95 33.65 -18.14
C ASN A 248 -30.93 32.89 -16.79
N ALA A 249 -29.81 32.99 -16.05
CA ALA A 249 -29.58 32.56 -14.66
C ALA A 249 -29.58 31.04 -14.30
N SER A 250 -28.98 30.18 -15.13
CA SER A 250 -28.82 28.73 -14.81
C SER A 250 -27.39 28.18 -14.96
N THR A 251 -26.37 29.03 -14.92
CA THR A 251 -24.98 28.68 -15.27
C THR A 251 -24.25 27.76 -14.29
N ALA A 252 -24.72 27.61 -13.04
CA ALA A 252 -24.01 26.82 -12.03
C ALA A 252 -24.10 25.30 -12.20
N LEU A 253 -25.27 24.75 -12.60
CA LEU A 253 -25.47 23.30 -12.75
C LEU A 253 -25.05 22.75 -14.12
N SER A 254 -24.57 23.61 -15.03
CA SER A 254 -24.21 23.25 -16.40
C SER A 254 -22.75 22.78 -16.54
N SER A 255 -21.97 22.78 -15.46
CA SER A 255 -20.59 22.29 -15.51
C SER A 255 -20.60 20.75 -15.60
N SER A 256 -19.88 20.21 -16.58
CA SER A 256 -19.79 18.75 -16.79
C SER A 256 -19.40 17.99 -15.53
N GLY A 257 -18.62 18.60 -14.63
CA GLY A 257 -18.14 17.96 -13.41
C GLY A 257 -19.22 17.76 -12.32
N ILE A 258 -20.17 18.69 -12.18
CA ILE A 258 -21.29 18.54 -11.23
C ILE A 258 -22.21 17.41 -11.68
N LEU A 259 -22.44 17.32 -12.99
CA LEU A 259 -23.23 16.26 -13.60
C LEU A 259 -22.53 14.89 -13.43
N ASP A 260 -21.21 14.82 -13.60
CA ASP A 260 -20.41 13.62 -13.30
C ASP A 260 -20.59 13.18 -11.83
N ALA A 261 -20.47 14.10 -10.87
CA ALA A 261 -20.68 13.81 -9.44
C ALA A 261 -22.12 13.35 -9.13
N ALA A 262 -23.12 13.94 -9.80
CA ALA A 262 -24.51 13.54 -9.65
C ALA A 262 -24.78 12.13 -10.21
N ALA A 263 -24.23 11.81 -11.39
CA ALA A 263 -24.31 10.47 -11.99
C ALA A 263 -23.63 9.41 -11.10
N GLN A 264 -22.44 9.73 -10.58
CA GLN A 264 -21.74 8.90 -9.60
C GLN A 264 -22.57 8.66 -8.34
N CYS A 265 -23.16 9.72 -7.76
CA CYS A 265 -24.03 9.62 -6.58
C CYS A 265 -25.27 8.75 -6.84
N PHE A 266 -25.87 8.89 -8.03
CA PHE A 266 -27.00 8.08 -8.44
C PHE A 266 -26.60 6.60 -8.53
N LEU A 267 -25.48 6.29 -9.17
CA LEU A 267 -24.98 4.91 -9.26
C LEU A 267 -24.64 4.32 -7.88
N LEU A 268 -24.04 5.11 -6.98
CA LEU A 268 -23.81 4.70 -5.59
C LEU A 268 -25.12 4.35 -4.85
N SER A 269 -26.21 5.08 -5.11
CA SER A 269 -27.53 4.77 -4.52
C SER A 269 -28.14 3.45 -5.02
N LEU A 270 -27.67 2.95 -6.17
CA LEU A 270 -28.09 1.66 -6.73
C LEU A 270 -27.30 0.48 -6.17
N CYS A 271 -26.14 0.73 -5.53
CA CYS A 271 -25.41 -0.30 -4.81
C CYS A 271 -26.27 -0.72 -3.61
N SER A 272 -27.06 -1.78 -3.79
CA SER A 272 -28.09 -2.28 -2.87
C SER A 272 -27.58 -2.36 -1.43
N ALA A 273 -27.93 -1.36 -0.62
CA ALA A 273 -27.51 -1.29 0.78
C ALA A 273 -28.24 -2.30 1.69
N ASN A 274 -29.00 -3.24 1.13
CA ASN A 274 -29.53 -4.41 1.83
C ASN A 274 -29.65 -5.59 0.83
N SER A 275 -28.90 -6.68 1.09
CA SER A 275 -29.32 -8.10 0.94
C SER A 275 -28.30 -9.14 0.41
N SER A 276 -26.98 -8.88 0.27
CA SER A 276 -26.05 -9.98 -0.12
C SER A 276 -24.60 -9.94 0.42
N LEU A 277 -24.16 -8.86 1.06
CA LEU A 277 -22.73 -8.67 1.39
C LEU A 277 -22.45 -8.28 2.85
N ALA A 278 -23.26 -8.77 3.79
CA ALA A 278 -22.93 -8.75 5.22
C ALA A 278 -21.80 -9.77 5.54
N HIS A 279 -20.69 -9.69 4.80
CA HIS A 279 -19.50 -10.45 5.12
C HIS A 279 -18.85 -9.76 6.33
N PRO A 280 -18.59 -10.46 7.45
CA PRO A 280 -17.96 -9.86 8.63
C PRO A 280 -16.62 -9.17 8.33
N SER A 281 -15.94 -9.60 7.25
CA SER A 281 -14.73 -8.91 6.78
C SER A 281 -15.02 -7.52 6.22
N LEU A 282 -16.15 -7.25 5.56
CA LEU A 282 -16.42 -5.91 5.02
C LEU A 282 -16.63 -4.89 6.14
N GLU A 283 -17.40 -5.24 7.17
CA GLU A 283 -17.60 -4.39 8.35
C GLU A 283 -16.26 -4.07 9.02
N ARG A 284 -15.40 -5.09 9.18
CA ARG A 284 -14.05 -4.91 9.68
C ARG A 284 -13.23 -3.96 8.82
N GLU A 285 -13.23 -4.12 7.49
CA GLU A 285 -12.44 -3.26 6.60
C GLU A 285 -12.91 -1.80 6.62
N VAL A 286 -14.20 -1.56 6.80
CA VAL A 286 -14.76 -0.21 7.01
C VAL A 286 -14.32 0.37 8.36
N SER A 287 -14.38 -0.42 9.43
CA SER A 287 -13.90 -0.05 10.78
C SER A 287 -12.41 0.30 10.77
N ILE A 288 -11.58 -0.56 10.19
CA ILE A 288 -10.14 -0.32 10.01
C ILE A 288 -9.88 0.91 9.14
N SER A 289 -10.68 1.16 8.11
CA SER A 289 -10.57 2.38 7.31
C SER A 289 -10.76 3.65 8.16
N GLY A 290 -11.62 3.63 9.17
CA GLY A 290 -11.75 4.74 10.13
C GLY A 290 -10.52 4.92 11.03
N LEU A 291 -9.95 3.83 11.53
CA LEU A 291 -8.71 3.88 12.33
C LEU A 291 -7.50 4.35 11.51
N LEU A 292 -7.42 3.93 10.25
CA LEU A 292 -6.37 4.39 9.35
C LEU A 292 -6.59 5.86 8.98
N ALA A 293 -7.82 6.30 8.74
CA ALA A 293 -8.15 7.70 8.48
C ALA A 293 -7.67 8.62 9.63
N THR A 294 -7.94 8.24 10.88
CA THR A 294 -7.45 9.00 12.06
C THR A 294 -5.92 8.95 12.18
N SER A 295 -5.32 7.79 11.92
CA SER A 295 -3.84 7.65 11.90
C SER A 295 -3.16 8.56 10.87
N GLU A 296 -3.77 8.77 9.70
CA GLU A 296 -3.26 9.71 8.69
C GLU A 296 -3.33 11.17 9.15
N CYS A 297 -4.24 11.53 10.06
CA CYS A 297 -4.34 12.89 10.59
C CYS A 297 -3.23 13.20 11.60
N ASP A 298 -2.88 12.23 12.44
CA ASP A 298 -2.01 12.44 13.59
C ASP A 298 -0.53 12.28 13.24
N GLY A 299 -0.11 11.14 12.67
CA GLY A 299 1.30 10.91 12.29
C GLY A 299 2.34 11.13 13.40
N PHE A 300 3.60 11.33 13.00
CA PHE A 300 4.74 11.60 13.87
C PHE A 300 5.13 13.07 13.85
N VAL A 301 5.81 13.54 14.90
CA VAL A 301 6.62 14.76 14.82
C VAL A 301 7.87 14.47 13.98
N LEU A 302 8.16 15.35 13.03
CA LEU A 302 9.28 15.21 12.11
C LEU A 302 10.46 16.10 12.51
N ASP A 303 11.63 15.49 12.64
CA ASP A 303 12.94 16.16 12.66
C ASP A 303 13.64 15.91 11.32
N LEU A 304 13.50 16.86 10.40
CA LEU A 304 13.98 16.73 9.03
C LEU A 304 15.51 16.80 8.94
N ASP A 305 16.15 17.51 9.87
CA ASP A 305 17.61 17.67 9.93
C ASP A 305 18.30 16.32 10.10
N VAL A 306 17.73 15.42 10.91
CA VAL A 306 18.23 14.05 11.08
C VAL A 306 18.26 13.29 9.76
N LEU A 307 17.24 13.44 8.91
CA LEU A 307 17.19 12.77 7.61
C LEU A 307 18.24 13.33 6.65
N HIS A 308 18.39 14.66 6.60
CA HIS A 308 19.43 15.31 5.81
C HIS A 308 20.83 14.91 6.26
N GLU A 309 21.10 14.89 7.57
CA GLU A 309 22.39 14.44 8.12
C GLU A 309 22.70 13.00 7.70
N CYS A 310 21.71 12.10 7.80
CA CYS A 310 21.85 10.72 7.36
C CYS A 310 22.19 10.62 5.86
N GLN A 311 21.52 11.41 5.02
CA GLN A 311 21.79 11.44 3.58
C GLN A 311 23.20 11.95 3.28
N THR A 312 23.63 13.05 3.93
CA THR A 312 24.97 13.63 3.75
C THR A 312 26.07 12.65 4.17
N ARG A 313 25.90 11.95 5.29
CA ARG A 313 26.88 10.96 5.78
C ARG A 313 26.96 9.73 4.88
N LEU A 314 25.84 9.28 4.32
CA LEU A 314 25.83 8.21 3.31
C LEU A 314 26.54 8.65 2.03
N GLN A 315 26.25 9.85 1.52
CA GLN A 315 26.89 10.37 0.32
C GLN A 315 28.41 10.47 0.49
N LYS A 316 28.87 11.02 1.62
CA LYS A 316 30.30 11.08 1.95
C LYS A 316 30.96 9.69 1.95
N THR A 317 30.28 8.68 2.49
CA THR A 317 30.79 7.31 2.50
C THR A 317 30.84 6.70 1.09
N CYS A 318 29.84 6.98 0.25
CA CYS A 318 29.85 6.58 -1.17
C CYS A 318 30.99 7.22 -1.95
N ASP A 319 31.28 8.50 -1.70
CA ASP A 319 32.39 9.23 -2.33
C ASP A 319 33.74 8.64 -1.88
N ASP A 320 33.86 8.31 -0.60
CA ASP A 320 35.03 7.64 -0.04
C ASP A 320 35.29 6.26 -0.66
N LEU A 321 34.24 5.46 -0.85
CA LEU A 321 34.31 4.16 -1.54
C LEU A 321 34.71 4.31 -3.01
N THR A 322 34.21 5.35 -3.67
CA THR A 322 34.54 5.67 -5.07
C THR A 322 36.02 6.02 -5.19
N ASN A 323 36.51 6.91 -4.33
CA ASN A 323 37.92 7.30 -4.27
C ASN A 323 38.84 6.11 -3.95
N LEU A 324 38.41 5.19 -3.07
CA LEU A 324 39.15 3.97 -2.80
C LEU A 324 39.20 3.05 -4.03
N ALA A 325 38.08 2.84 -4.72
CA ALA A 325 38.02 2.02 -5.92
C ALA A 325 38.90 2.57 -7.04
N HIS A 326 38.92 3.89 -7.25
CA HIS A 326 39.78 4.54 -8.25
C HIS A 326 41.25 4.35 -7.93
N ARG A 327 41.66 4.49 -6.66
CA ARG A 327 43.06 4.26 -6.23
C ARG A 327 43.50 2.80 -6.35
N LEU A 328 42.60 1.84 -6.11
CA LEU A 328 42.92 0.41 -6.22
C LEU A 328 43.19 -0.04 -7.67
N VAL A 329 42.50 0.56 -8.63
CA VAL A 329 42.58 0.16 -10.06
C VAL A 329 43.44 1.13 -10.88
N ASP A 330 43.75 2.29 -10.30
CA ASP A 330 44.45 3.41 -10.94
C ASP A 330 43.73 3.88 -12.22
N CYS A 331 42.40 4.03 -12.13
CA CYS A 331 41.57 4.59 -13.19
C CYS A 331 40.24 5.11 -12.66
N LEU A 332 39.71 6.14 -13.32
CA LEU A 332 38.37 6.66 -13.04
C LEU A 332 37.30 5.83 -13.78
N PHE A 333 36.24 5.47 -13.07
CA PHE A 333 35.05 4.83 -13.62
C PHE A 333 33.86 5.00 -12.69
N ASN A 334 32.64 4.88 -13.23
CA ASN A 334 31.41 5.00 -12.46
C ASN A 334 31.02 3.64 -11.83
N LEU A 335 31.06 3.55 -10.49
CA LEU A 335 30.67 2.34 -9.74
C LEU A 335 29.17 2.01 -9.89
N GLY A 336 28.35 3.01 -10.22
CA GLY A 336 26.94 2.84 -10.55
C GLY A 336 26.70 2.27 -11.95
N SER A 337 27.68 2.32 -12.85
CA SER A 337 27.59 1.85 -14.25
C SER A 337 27.94 0.37 -14.34
N PRO A 338 26.97 -0.55 -14.54
CA PRO A 338 27.28 -1.98 -14.58
C PRO A 338 28.14 -2.37 -15.79
N ARG A 339 28.24 -1.51 -16.81
CA ARG A 339 29.10 -1.70 -17.99
C ARG A 339 30.55 -1.40 -17.69
N GLU A 340 30.82 -0.25 -17.08
CA GLU A 340 32.18 0.14 -16.70
C GLU A 340 32.74 -0.79 -15.64
N VAL A 341 31.92 -1.13 -14.63
CA VAL A 341 32.30 -2.13 -13.62
C VAL A 341 32.68 -3.47 -14.27
N ALA A 342 31.92 -3.96 -15.25
CA ALA A 342 32.24 -5.20 -15.94
C ALA A 342 33.57 -5.12 -16.72
N ASN A 343 33.83 -3.99 -17.38
CA ASN A 343 35.10 -3.75 -18.07
C ASN A 343 36.28 -3.83 -17.07
N ILE A 344 36.19 -3.09 -15.95
CA ILE A 344 37.22 -3.08 -14.93
C ILE A 344 37.49 -4.47 -14.36
N LEU A 345 36.45 -5.21 -13.97
CA LEU A 345 36.60 -6.53 -13.35
C LEU A 345 37.20 -7.56 -14.30
N TYR A 346 36.72 -7.63 -15.53
CA TYR A 346 37.01 -8.76 -16.42
C TYR A 346 38.07 -8.45 -17.48
N GLN A 347 38.17 -7.21 -17.96
CA GLN A 347 39.15 -6.83 -18.99
C GLN A 347 40.44 -6.29 -18.35
N ARG A 348 40.33 -5.40 -17.37
CA ARG A 348 41.49 -4.77 -16.72
C ARG A 348 42.09 -5.66 -15.62
N LEU A 349 41.28 -6.05 -14.63
CA LEU A 349 41.73 -6.90 -13.52
C LEU A 349 41.80 -8.39 -13.89
N ARG A 350 41.25 -8.78 -15.07
CA ARG A 350 41.25 -10.16 -15.58
C ARG A 350 40.72 -11.19 -14.57
N LEU A 351 39.71 -10.80 -13.78
CA LEU A 351 39.06 -11.71 -12.85
C LEU A 351 38.25 -12.79 -13.60
N PRO A 352 38.09 -13.99 -13.03
CA PRO A 352 37.34 -15.06 -13.65
C PRO A 352 35.85 -14.71 -13.82
N VAL A 353 35.24 -15.20 -14.89
CA VAL A 353 33.80 -15.07 -15.14
C VAL A 353 33.12 -16.36 -14.69
N TYR A 354 32.39 -16.29 -13.57
CA TYR A 354 31.55 -17.40 -13.11
C TYR A 354 30.16 -17.28 -13.74
N THR A 355 29.94 -17.97 -14.86
CA THR A 355 28.62 -18.11 -15.48
C THR A 355 28.14 -19.55 -15.35
N SER A 356 26.88 -19.74 -14.92
CA SER A 356 26.26 -21.05 -14.99
C SER A 356 25.91 -21.38 -16.45
N LEU A 357 26.04 -22.66 -16.84
CA LEU A 357 25.68 -23.15 -18.17
C LEU A 357 24.24 -22.73 -18.57
N ALA A 358 23.31 -22.71 -17.60
CA ALA A 358 21.94 -22.25 -17.80
C ALA A 358 21.83 -20.74 -18.09
N ALA A 359 22.64 -19.91 -17.43
CA ALA A 359 22.72 -18.47 -17.72
C ALA A 359 23.30 -18.20 -19.11
N GLU A 360 24.28 -19.02 -19.54
CA GLU A 360 24.83 -18.98 -20.89
C GLU A 360 23.82 -19.41 -21.95
N MET A 361 23.07 -20.49 -21.72
CA MET A 361 22.01 -20.95 -22.61
C MET A 361 20.86 -19.95 -22.72
N THR A 362 20.47 -19.31 -21.62
CA THR A 362 19.38 -18.30 -21.61
C THR A 362 19.82 -17.01 -22.33
N ALA A 363 21.07 -16.59 -22.15
CA ALA A 363 21.66 -15.49 -22.89
C ALA A 363 21.78 -15.80 -24.40
N SER A 364 22.14 -17.04 -24.75
CA SER A 364 22.22 -17.53 -26.12
C SER A 364 20.85 -17.55 -26.82
N LYS A 365 19.79 -18.00 -26.13
CA LYS A 365 18.39 -17.90 -26.63
C LYS A 365 17.94 -16.46 -26.88
N ARG A 366 18.36 -15.52 -26.01
CA ARG A 366 18.06 -14.08 -26.16
C ARG A 366 18.78 -13.47 -27.36
N ALA A 367 20.02 -13.90 -27.61
CA ALA A 367 20.79 -13.50 -28.79
C ALA A 367 20.27 -14.14 -30.09
N HIS A 368 19.67 -15.34 -30.02
CA HIS A 368 19.06 -15.98 -31.19
C HIS A 368 17.74 -15.30 -31.59
N ARG A 369 16.94 -14.84 -30.61
CA ARG A 369 15.73 -14.02 -30.86
C ARG A 369 16.03 -12.69 -31.55
N SER A 370 17.21 -12.09 -31.32
CA SER A 370 17.64 -10.89 -32.04
C SER A 370 18.14 -11.14 -33.47
N LYS A 371 18.32 -12.40 -33.89
CA LYS A 371 18.69 -12.75 -35.29
C LYS A 371 17.48 -12.93 -36.22
N LEU A 372 16.27 -13.15 -35.67
CA LEU A 372 15.03 -13.15 -36.46
C LEU A 372 14.41 -11.75 -36.50
N GLY A 373 14.98 -10.88 -37.34
CA GLY A 373 14.35 -9.72 -37.98
C GLY A 373 13.66 -8.67 -37.10
N VAL A 374 14.34 -7.55 -36.85
CA VAL A 374 14.00 -6.14 -37.19
C VAL A 374 15.08 -5.29 -36.51
N GLY A 375 15.81 -4.49 -37.30
CA GLY A 375 17.11 -3.92 -36.94
C GLY A 375 17.18 -3.16 -35.62
N LEU A 376 18.26 -3.41 -34.86
CA LEU A 376 18.91 -2.50 -33.91
C LEU A 376 20.23 -3.14 -33.39
N SER A 377 21.34 -2.61 -33.88
CA SER A 377 22.75 -2.64 -33.40
C SER A 377 23.32 -3.86 -32.64
N ASN A 378 24.53 -4.28 -33.05
CA ASN A 378 25.44 -5.19 -32.33
C ASN A 378 25.63 -4.75 -30.87
N ARG A 379 24.75 -5.17 -29.95
CA ARG A 379 24.93 -4.92 -28.52
C ARG A 379 26.01 -5.84 -27.99
N PHE A 380 27.18 -5.28 -27.66
CA PHE A 380 28.25 -5.94 -26.93
C PHE A 380 27.68 -6.71 -25.72
N ARG A 381 28.09 -7.97 -25.58
CA ARG A 381 27.67 -8.88 -24.50
C ARG A 381 28.08 -8.28 -23.15
N GLN A 382 27.14 -7.69 -22.42
CA GLN A 382 27.41 -7.15 -21.10
C GLN A 382 27.64 -8.30 -20.11
N LEU A 383 28.86 -8.42 -19.61
CA LEU A 383 29.20 -9.40 -18.58
C LEU A 383 28.48 -9.07 -17.26
N PRO A 384 28.06 -10.10 -16.51
CA PRO A 384 27.20 -9.90 -15.37
C PRO A 384 27.96 -9.34 -14.16
N THR A 385 27.33 -8.43 -13.43
CA THR A 385 27.89 -7.79 -12.21
C THR A 385 26.90 -7.84 -11.05
N ARG A 386 26.07 -8.88 -10.96
CA ARG A 386 25.11 -9.05 -9.85
C ARG A 386 25.84 -9.36 -8.55
N ASN A 387 25.23 -9.03 -7.41
CA ASN A 387 25.82 -9.26 -6.09
C ASN A 387 26.22 -10.74 -5.87
N GLU A 388 25.44 -11.69 -6.39
CA GLU A 388 25.76 -13.13 -6.39
C GLU A 388 27.14 -13.42 -7.00
N ILE A 389 27.41 -12.86 -8.19
CA ILE A 389 28.66 -13.08 -8.93
C ILE A 389 29.80 -12.28 -8.31
N LEU A 390 29.54 -11.04 -7.87
CA LEU A 390 30.52 -10.23 -7.16
C LEU A 390 30.98 -10.90 -5.86
N SER A 391 30.08 -11.58 -5.14
CA SER A 391 30.40 -12.30 -3.91
C SER A 391 31.46 -13.37 -4.13
N GLN A 392 31.41 -14.09 -5.27
CA GLN A 392 32.38 -15.13 -5.63
C GLN A 392 33.77 -14.56 -5.95
N LEU A 393 33.86 -13.27 -6.28
CA LEU A 393 35.12 -12.58 -6.61
C LEU A 393 35.77 -11.89 -5.40
N THR A 394 35.10 -11.84 -4.26
CA THR A 394 35.54 -11.06 -3.09
C THR A 394 36.85 -11.55 -2.45
N SER A 395 37.17 -12.84 -2.56
CA SER A 395 38.44 -13.40 -2.06
C SER A 395 39.65 -13.12 -2.97
N LEU A 396 39.38 -12.75 -4.23
CA LEU A 396 40.38 -12.49 -5.26
C LEU A 396 40.80 -11.01 -5.31
N HIS A 397 39.85 -10.09 -5.08
CA HIS A 397 40.11 -8.66 -5.11
C HIS A 397 39.12 -7.91 -4.20
N PRO A 398 39.51 -6.80 -3.53
CA PRO A 398 38.59 -6.04 -2.66
C PRO A 398 37.51 -5.26 -3.45
N LEU A 399 37.79 -4.89 -4.70
CA LEU A 399 36.87 -4.10 -5.55
C LEU A 399 35.43 -4.67 -5.65
N PRO A 400 35.20 -5.96 -5.93
CA PRO A 400 33.87 -6.56 -5.86
C PRO A 400 33.10 -6.22 -4.57
N ARG A 401 33.76 -6.29 -3.41
CA ARG A 401 33.15 -5.96 -2.12
C ARG A 401 32.82 -4.47 -2.03
N ILE A 402 33.73 -3.60 -2.46
CA ILE A 402 33.52 -2.14 -2.53
C ILE A 402 32.30 -1.81 -3.40
N ILE A 403 32.16 -2.43 -4.58
CA ILE A 403 31.02 -2.21 -5.47
C ILE A 403 29.70 -2.65 -4.82
N MET A 404 29.68 -3.80 -4.15
CA MET A 404 28.49 -4.27 -3.44
C MET A 404 28.06 -3.28 -2.35
N GLN A 405 29.02 -2.81 -1.54
CA GLN A 405 28.76 -1.84 -0.47
C GLN A 405 28.33 -0.48 -1.03
N TYR A 406 29.03 0.05 -2.04
CA TYR A 406 28.68 1.30 -2.71
C TYR A 406 27.25 1.24 -3.25
N ARG A 407 26.88 0.19 -3.98
CA ARG A 407 25.53 0.06 -4.56
C ARG A 407 24.46 0.02 -3.49
N HIS A 408 24.71 -0.68 -2.38
CA HIS A 408 23.79 -0.74 -1.25
C HIS A 408 23.60 0.65 -0.62
N LEU A 409 24.68 1.33 -0.24
CA LEU A 409 24.62 2.64 0.42
C LEU A 409 24.06 3.73 -0.51
N HIS A 410 24.45 3.72 -1.78
CA HIS A 410 23.96 4.66 -2.79
C HIS A 410 22.46 4.47 -3.06
N GLU A 411 21.97 3.22 -3.14
CA GLU A 411 20.54 2.94 -3.25
C GLU A 411 19.75 3.43 -2.03
N LEU A 412 20.26 3.21 -0.82
CA LEU A 412 19.68 3.74 0.41
C LEU A 412 19.65 5.27 0.42
N SER A 413 20.74 5.92 0.01
CA SER A 413 20.83 7.40 -0.03
C SER A 413 19.85 8.01 -1.04
N VAL A 414 19.84 7.53 -2.28
CA VAL A 414 19.10 8.18 -3.37
C VAL A 414 17.64 7.76 -3.41
N LYS A 415 17.37 6.45 -3.34
CA LYS A 415 16.01 5.93 -3.50
C LYS A 415 15.21 5.99 -2.21
N VAL A 416 15.81 5.59 -1.08
CA VAL A 416 15.09 5.49 0.19
C VAL A 416 15.07 6.85 0.89
N LEU A 417 16.21 7.35 1.36
CA LEU A 417 16.27 8.63 2.06
C LEU A 417 15.93 9.81 1.15
N GLY A 418 16.49 9.86 -0.06
CA GLY A 418 16.17 10.93 -1.01
C GLY A 418 14.70 10.95 -1.42
N GLY A 419 14.06 9.78 -1.55
CA GLY A 419 12.62 9.68 -1.81
C GLY A 419 11.77 10.14 -0.62
N LEU A 420 12.20 9.79 0.59
CA LEU A 420 11.56 10.19 1.85
C LEU A 420 11.66 11.71 2.06
N ILE A 421 12.87 12.27 1.99
CA ILE A 421 13.14 13.72 2.14
C ILE A 421 12.29 14.52 1.16
N ARG A 422 12.32 14.19 -0.15
CA ARG A 422 11.48 14.88 -1.15
C ARG A 422 9.98 14.82 -0.86
N SER A 423 9.51 13.81 -0.12
CA SER A 423 8.11 13.70 0.29
C SER A 423 7.80 14.50 1.55
N CYS A 424 8.80 14.73 2.41
CA CYS A 424 8.71 15.41 3.69
C CYS A 424 8.99 16.92 3.60
N ASP A 425 9.90 17.37 2.73
CA ASP A 425 10.27 18.79 2.58
C ASP A 425 9.06 19.71 2.38
N PRO A 426 8.07 19.37 1.52
CA PRO A 426 6.89 20.22 1.35
C PRO A 426 6.05 20.36 2.63
N ALA A 427 6.09 19.38 3.52
CA ALA A 427 5.39 19.47 4.80
C ALA A 427 6.04 20.50 5.73
N ALA A 428 7.37 20.56 5.73
CA ALA A 428 8.14 21.54 6.50
C ALA A 428 7.98 22.96 5.96
N ASP A 429 8.10 23.16 4.63
CA ASP A 429 7.90 24.47 3.95
C ASP A 429 6.53 25.09 4.29
N ARG A 430 5.49 24.25 4.42
CA ARG A 430 4.12 24.72 4.76
C ARG A 430 4.01 25.32 6.17
N HIS A 431 4.85 24.91 7.13
CA HIS A 431 4.85 25.45 8.50
C HIS A 431 5.61 26.78 8.63
N GLU A 432 6.42 27.17 7.65
CA GLU A 432 7.16 28.45 7.68
C GLU A 432 6.25 29.67 7.42
N VAL A 433 5.01 29.47 6.97
CA VAL A 433 4.01 30.54 6.90
C VAL A 433 3.46 30.80 8.30
N PRO A 434 3.63 32.01 8.89
CA PRO A 434 3.26 32.26 10.28
C PRO A 434 1.74 32.18 10.45
N GLN A 435 1.26 31.04 10.95
CA GLN A 435 -0.05 31.01 11.59
C GLN A 435 0.06 31.78 12.90
N ARG A 436 -0.84 32.73 13.08
CA ARG A 436 -0.72 33.85 14.03
C ARG A 436 -0.72 33.46 15.51
N ASN A 437 -0.68 32.17 15.85
CA ASN A 437 -0.47 31.61 17.20
C ASN A 437 -0.40 30.07 17.10
N SER A 438 0.78 29.47 16.89
CA SER A 438 1.13 28.19 17.53
C SER A 438 2.59 27.82 17.32
N ARG A 439 3.22 27.28 18.36
CA ARG A 439 4.46 26.49 18.26
C ARG A 439 4.10 25.06 17.82
N ASP A 440 3.35 24.90 16.74
CA ASP A 440 2.93 23.57 16.30
C ASP A 440 4.09 22.85 15.62
N GLU A 441 4.49 21.72 16.21
CA GLU A 441 5.49 20.81 15.67
C GLU A 441 5.09 20.32 14.27
N VAL A 442 6.04 20.24 13.34
CA VAL A 442 5.78 19.70 12.00
C VAL A 442 5.44 18.22 12.12
N ARG A 443 4.24 17.83 11.68
CA ARG A 443 3.80 16.42 11.72
C ARG A 443 3.75 15.79 10.33
N ILE A 444 4.11 14.51 10.28
CA ILE A 444 4.17 13.71 9.05
C ILE A 444 3.48 12.36 9.26
N ALA A 445 2.60 12.00 8.33
CA ALA A 445 2.01 10.67 8.25
C ALA A 445 2.07 10.16 6.81
N CYS A 446 1.96 8.84 6.67
CA CYS A 446 1.73 8.22 5.37
C CYS A 446 0.24 8.26 5.02
N VAL A 447 -0.08 8.10 3.74
CA VAL A 447 -1.40 7.73 3.23
C VAL A 447 -1.45 6.23 3.02
N TYR A 448 -2.43 5.56 3.63
CA TYR A 448 -2.56 4.11 3.57
C TYR A 448 -3.26 3.63 2.30
N ARG A 449 -2.77 2.52 1.74
CA ARG A 449 -3.47 1.73 0.73
C ARG A 449 -3.96 0.44 1.38
N THR A 450 -5.27 0.21 1.32
CA THR A 450 -5.95 -0.92 1.98
C THR A 450 -6.31 -2.06 1.03
N CYS A 451 -6.69 -1.75 -0.22
CA CYS A 451 -6.96 -2.77 -1.25
C CYS A 451 -5.67 -3.44 -1.75
N THR A 452 -5.21 -4.48 -1.08
CA THR A 452 -4.07 -5.30 -1.53
C THR A 452 -4.48 -6.77 -1.64
N ALA A 453 -3.79 -7.54 -2.48
CA ALA A 453 -4.09 -8.95 -2.70
C ALA A 453 -4.11 -9.80 -1.41
N THR A 454 -3.22 -9.49 -0.47
CA THR A 454 -3.13 -10.20 0.82
C THR A 454 -3.96 -9.55 1.92
N GLY A 455 -4.67 -8.45 1.66
CA GLY A 455 -5.40 -7.69 2.69
C GLY A 455 -4.50 -6.87 3.61
N ARG A 456 -3.19 -6.78 3.33
CA ARG A 456 -2.26 -5.92 4.08
C ARG A 456 -2.53 -4.45 3.85
N VAL A 457 -2.25 -3.67 4.88
CA VAL A 457 -2.20 -2.21 4.81
C VAL A 457 -0.78 -1.77 4.41
N VAL A 458 -0.69 -0.94 3.36
CA VAL A 458 0.58 -0.44 2.82
C VAL A 458 0.67 1.08 2.99
N SER A 459 1.80 1.57 3.50
CA SER A 459 2.05 3.01 3.62
C SER A 459 2.58 3.61 2.31
N THR A 460 2.06 4.77 1.93
CA THR A 460 2.49 5.52 0.74
C THR A 460 2.55 7.01 1.05
N ARG A 461 3.37 7.78 0.34
CA ARG A 461 3.47 9.26 0.49
C ARG A 461 3.67 9.76 1.94
N PRO A 462 4.83 9.53 2.58
CA PRO A 462 5.89 8.61 2.17
C PRO A 462 5.62 7.16 2.60
N ASN A 463 6.42 6.22 2.10
CA ASN A 463 6.37 4.83 2.56
C ASN A 463 7.13 4.70 3.89
N LEU A 464 6.47 5.05 5.01
CA LEU A 464 7.05 4.99 6.34
C LEU A 464 7.38 3.55 6.81
N GLN A 465 6.72 2.54 6.23
CA GLN A 465 7.06 1.13 6.46
C GLN A 465 8.44 0.73 5.95
N ALA A 466 8.96 1.43 4.92
CA ALA A 466 10.25 1.13 4.30
C ALA A 466 11.43 1.87 4.93
N VAL A 467 11.23 2.67 6.00
CA VAL A 467 12.31 3.41 6.65
C VAL A 467 13.26 2.41 7.35
N PRO A 468 14.57 2.40 7.00
CA PRO A 468 15.55 1.49 7.61
C PRO A 468 15.63 1.69 9.13
N LYS A 469 15.72 0.61 9.91
CA LYS A 469 15.92 0.67 11.38
C LYS A 469 17.28 1.32 11.70
N ASP A 470 18.35 0.57 11.44
CA ASP A 470 19.73 1.05 11.52
C ASP A 470 20.41 0.85 10.16
N VAL A 471 21.25 1.78 9.75
CA VAL A 471 22.19 1.60 8.64
C VAL A 471 23.59 1.55 9.23
N LYS A 472 24.25 0.39 9.09
CA LYS A 472 25.58 0.12 9.61
C LYS A 472 26.51 -0.28 8.47
N PHE A 473 27.67 0.36 8.41
CA PHE A 473 28.73 0.00 7.48
C PHE A 473 30.08 0.12 8.19
N SER A 474 30.86 -0.96 8.14
CA SER A 474 32.18 -1.03 8.74
C SER A 474 33.27 -1.11 7.67
N TRP A 475 34.35 -0.36 7.85
CA TRP A 475 35.49 -0.38 6.92
C TRP A 475 36.28 -1.68 6.98
N ASP A 476 36.24 -2.40 8.11
CA ASP A 476 36.88 -3.70 8.30
C ASP A 476 36.43 -4.74 7.28
N VAL A 477 35.18 -4.64 6.83
CA VAL A 477 34.58 -5.50 5.81
C VAL A 477 35.27 -5.38 4.45
N ILE A 478 35.98 -4.27 4.20
CA ILE A 478 36.75 -4.02 2.98
C ILE A 478 38.23 -4.31 3.22
N VAL A 479 38.75 -3.92 4.39
CA VAL A 479 40.16 -4.09 4.74
C VAL A 479 40.53 -5.57 4.87
N ASN A 480 39.67 -6.37 5.48
CA ASN A 480 39.95 -7.78 5.73
C ASN A 480 39.64 -8.64 4.51
N ARG A 481 40.57 -9.54 4.15
CA ARG A 481 40.40 -10.47 3.05
C ARG A 481 39.50 -11.64 3.49
N PRO A 482 38.40 -11.94 2.78
CA PRO A 482 37.62 -13.14 3.03
C PRO A 482 38.46 -14.40 2.78
N PRO A 483 38.28 -15.49 3.55
CA PRO A 483 38.95 -16.75 3.27
C PRO A 483 38.57 -17.23 1.86
N PRO A 484 39.53 -17.72 1.06
CA PRO A 484 39.21 -18.25 -0.26
C PRO A 484 38.39 -19.55 -0.12
N PRO A 485 37.53 -19.84 -1.11
CA PRO A 485 36.74 -21.08 -1.10
C PRO A 485 37.67 -22.31 -1.10
N PRO A 486 37.28 -23.40 -0.41
CA PRO A 486 38.06 -24.62 -0.39
C PRO A 486 38.21 -25.19 -1.82
N PRO A 487 39.37 -25.75 -2.19
CA PRO A 487 39.57 -26.31 -3.52
C PRO A 487 38.63 -27.50 -3.75
N ALA A 488 37.97 -27.52 -4.90
CA ALA A 488 37.25 -28.70 -5.37
C ALA A 488 38.30 -29.73 -5.81
N SER A 489 38.31 -30.91 -5.18
CA SER A 489 39.27 -32.03 -5.33
C SER A 489 40.61 -31.86 -4.60
N THR A 490 40.76 -32.60 -3.49
CA THR A 490 42.04 -32.96 -2.89
C THR A 490 42.56 -34.23 -3.56
N GLU A 491 43.49 -34.10 -4.50
CA GLU A 491 44.53 -35.11 -4.71
C GLU A 491 45.87 -34.58 -4.16
N HIS A 492 46.64 -35.51 -3.64
CA HIS A 492 47.69 -35.33 -2.63
C HIS A 492 48.72 -34.21 -2.88
N GLY A 493 48.84 -33.33 -1.89
CA GLY A 493 49.97 -32.42 -1.71
C GLY A 493 49.72 -31.48 -0.55
N ALA A 494 50.69 -31.31 0.35
CA ALA A 494 50.61 -30.38 1.47
C ALA A 494 50.55 -28.93 0.96
N VAL A 495 49.33 -28.43 0.69
CA VAL A 495 49.09 -27.04 0.30
C VAL A 495 49.11 -26.19 1.57
N ARG A 496 50.06 -25.25 1.65
CA ARG A 496 50.09 -24.20 2.68
C ARG A 496 48.70 -23.56 2.79
N PRO A 497 48.18 -23.29 4.01
CA PRO A 497 46.92 -22.59 4.15
C PRO A 497 46.98 -21.27 3.37
N PRO A 498 45.93 -20.92 2.61
CA PRO A 498 45.93 -19.71 1.80
C PRO A 498 46.14 -18.48 2.69
N SER A 499 47.01 -17.55 2.28
CA SER A 499 47.30 -16.35 3.06
C SER A 499 46.04 -15.50 3.24
N THR A 500 45.70 -15.20 4.49
CA THR A 500 44.55 -14.36 4.86
C THR A 500 44.82 -12.87 4.65
N GLU A 501 46.03 -12.51 4.24
CA GLU A 501 46.44 -11.12 4.00
C GLU A 501 46.31 -10.75 2.51
N TRP A 502 46.09 -9.46 2.26
CA TRP A 502 46.14 -8.88 0.92
C TRP A 502 47.59 -8.72 0.45
N PRO A 503 47.87 -8.82 -0.87
CA PRO A 503 49.18 -8.46 -1.43
C PRO A 503 49.62 -7.04 -1.02
N PRO A 504 50.92 -6.77 -0.86
CA PRO A 504 51.42 -5.48 -0.37
C PRO A 504 50.92 -4.25 -1.16
N SER A 505 50.76 -4.40 -2.48
CA SER A 505 50.23 -3.35 -3.36
C SER A 505 48.79 -2.96 -3.02
N ILE A 506 47.95 -3.94 -2.67
CA ILE A 506 46.56 -3.72 -2.25
C ILE A 506 46.51 -3.25 -0.80
N ALA A 507 47.29 -3.89 0.08
CA ALA A 507 47.33 -3.57 1.50
C ALA A 507 47.71 -2.11 1.77
N SER A 508 48.72 -1.58 1.05
CA SER A 508 49.13 -0.18 1.16
C SER A 508 48.00 0.81 0.81
N VAL A 509 47.21 0.53 -0.22
CA VAL A 509 46.05 1.37 -0.57
C VAL A 509 44.95 1.29 0.49
N LEU A 510 44.68 0.09 1.00
CA LEU A 510 43.66 -0.15 2.03
C LEU A 510 44.03 0.48 3.39
N GLN A 511 45.31 0.64 3.70
CA GLN A 511 45.77 1.29 4.93
C GLN A 511 45.24 2.72 5.07
N SER A 512 45.00 3.41 3.94
CA SER A 512 44.44 4.77 3.93
C SER A 512 42.98 4.86 4.40
N VAL A 513 42.26 3.74 4.48
CA VAL A 513 40.88 3.67 4.98
C VAL A 513 40.74 2.88 6.27
N ALA A 514 41.81 2.21 6.74
CA ALA A 514 41.81 1.42 7.97
C ALA A 514 41.56 2.25 9.24
N SER A 515 41.87 3.56 9.22
CA SER A 515 41.61 4.48 10.33
C SER A 515 40.29 5.25 10.22
N LYS A 516 39.45 4.96 9.22
CA LYS A 516 38.17 5.65 9.06
C LYS A 516 37.15 5.12 10.04
N THR A 517 36.32 6.03 10.56
CA THR A 517 35.22 5.69 11.45
C THR A 517 34.12 4.96 10.70
N ASP A 518 33.58 3.92 11.32
CA ASP A 518 32.42 3.20 10.82
C ASP A 518 31.17 4.09 10.75
N LEU A 519 30.34 3.81 9.76
CA LEU A 519 29.08 4.51 9.56
C LEU A 519 27.98 3.82 10.36
N VAL A 520 27.39 4.56 11.29
CA VAL A 520 26.16 4.15 12.00
C VAL A 520 25.16 5.28 11.91
N LEU A 521 23.99 4.98 11.34
CA LEU A 521 22.88 5.92 11.16
C LEU A 521 21.58 5.30 11.67
N GLN A 522 20.70 6.15 12.19
CA GLN A 522 19.39 5.76 12.72
C GLN A 522 18.29 6.62 12.09
N PRO A 523 17.93 6.42 10.80
CA PRO A 523 16.95 7.27 10.13
C PRO A 523 15.60 7.37 10.83
N ARG A 524 15.20 6.34 11.59
CA ARG A 524 13.95 6.34 12.37
C ARG A 524 13.93 7.35 13.51
N SER A 525 15.07 7.84 14.00
CA SER A 525 15.10 8.86 15.07
C SER A 525 14.59 10.23 14.61
N ALA A 526 14.40 10.42 13.30
CA ALA A 526 13.73 11.59 12.74
C ALA A 526 12.23 11.65 13.09
N PHE A 527 11.62 10.53 13.49
CA PHE A 527 10.20 10.45 13.80
C PHE A 527 10.01 10.38 15.32
N LYS A 528 9.50 11.46 15.90
CA LYS A 528 9.41 11.68 17.35
C LYS A 528 7.94 11.70 17.80
N ALA A 529 7.74 11.47 19.10
CA ALA A 529 6.48 11.83 19.75
C ALA A 529 6.41 13.33 19.97
N ALA A 530 5.20 13.87 20.07
CA ALA A 530 4.96 15.22 20.54
C ALA A 530 5.50 15.49 21.94
N ALA A 531 5.80 16.75 22.24
CA ALA A 531 6.21 17.16 23.57
C ALA A 531 5.22 16.68 24.66
N GLY A 532 5.72 15.94 25.65
CA GLY A 532 4.90 15.36 26.73
C GLY A 532 4.20 14.04 26.38
N ALA A 533 4.46 13.49 25.19
CA ALA A 533 4.01 12.17 24.76
C ALA A 533 5.18 11.19 24.58
N ILE A 534 4.86 9.90 24.50
CA ILE A 534 5.80 8.83 24.21
C ILE A 534 5.30 7.99 23.03
N LEU A 535 6.23 7.41 22.27
CA LEU A 535 5.92 6.41 21.27
C LEU A 535 5.93 5.02 21.92
N VAL A 536 4.86 4.26 21.68
CA VAL A 536 4.69 2.89 22.16
C VAL A 536 4.58 1.98 20.96
N SER A 537 5.49 1.02 20.85
CA SER A 537 5.47 0.01 19.80
C SER A 537 5.03 -1.33 20.37
N ALA A 538 4.04 -1.96 19.75
CA ALA A 538 3.61 -3.32 20.03
C ALA A 538 3.83 -4.20 18.80
N ASP A 539 4.78 -5.13 18.92
CA ASP A 539 5.19 -6.04 17.86
C ASP A 539 4.72 -7.48 18.15
N PHE A 540 4.00 -8.09 17.20
CA PHE A 540 3.63 -9.49 17.31
C PHE A 540 4.86 -10.39 17.13
N CYS A 541 5.31 -10.99 18.22
CA CYS A 541 6.43 -11.93 18.22
C CYS A 541 6.20 -13.13 17.27
N HIS A 542 6.79 -13.07 16.08
CA HIS A 542 6.77 -14.13 15.06
C HIS A 542 5.37 -14.48 14.54
N LEU A 543 4.51 -13.48 14.28
CA LEU A 543 3.10 -13.68 13.93
C LEU A 543 2.87 -14.72 12.82
N GLU A 544 3.53 -14.57 11.67
CA GLU A 544 3.35 -15.48 10.53
C GLU A 544 3.76 -16.92 10.84
N LEU A 545 4.81 -17.11 11.65
CA LEU A 545 5.26 -18.44 12.05
C LEU A 545 4.27 -19.09 13.02
N ARG A 546 3.64 -18.31 13.90
CA ARG A 546 2.56 -18.78 14.79
C ARG A 546 1.30 -19.12 14.00
N VAL A 547 0.96 -18.32 12.99
CA VAL A 547 -0.13 -18.63 12.05
C VAL A 547 0.16 -19.93 11.30
N LEU A 548 1.38 -20.10 10.79
CA LEU A 548 1.79 -21.35 10.15
C LEU A 548 1.65 -22.54 11.11
N ALA A 549 2.16 -22.43 12.34
CA ALA A 549 2.05 -23.48 13.36
C ALA A 549 0.59 -23.84 13.69
N HIS A 550 -0.29 -22.84 13.76
CA HIS A 550 -1.72 -23.04 13.99
C HIS A 550 -2.39 -23.77 12.83
N LEU A 551 -2.09 -23.36 11.59
CA LEU A 551 -2.70 -23.95 10.38
C LEU A 551 -2.15 -25.34 10.08
N SER A 552 -0.85 -25.55 10.27
CA SER A 552 -0.19 -26.83 10.03
C SER A 552 -0.47 -27.86 11.11
N ARG A 553 -0.80 -27.40 12.33
CA ARG A 553 -0.94 -28.23 13.53
C ARG A 553 0.28 -29.12 13.77
N ASP A 554 1.45 -28.67 13.33
CA ASP A 554 2.70 -29.42 13.48
C ASP A 554 3.07 -29.51 14.96
N GLU A 555 3.15 -30.73 15.50
CA GLU A 555 3.38 -30.95 16.92
C GLU A 555 4.73 -30.40 17.38
N SER A 556 5.78 -30.59 16.58
CA SER A 556 7.12 -30.09 16.91
C SER A 556 7.10 -28.57 17.00
N LEU A 557 6.56 -27.89 15.99
CA LEU A 557 6.48 -26.43 15.96
C LEU A 557 5.57 -25.87 17.07
N LEU A 558 4.44 -26.52 17.36
CA LEU A 558 3.56 -26.13 18.46
C LEU A 558 4.24 -26.28 19.83
N ARG A 559 4.97 -27.38 20.08
CA ARG A 559 5.75 -27.59 21.31
C ARG A 559 6.79 -26.49 21.52
N LEU A 560 7.45 -26.03 20.44
CA LEU A 560 8.40 -24.92 20.51
C LEU A 560 7.77 -23.60 20.99
N PHE A 561 6.46 -23.40 20.77
CA PHE A 561 5.73 -22.20 21.20
C PHE A 561 5.01 -22.33 22.54
N THR A 562 4.78 -23.55 23.04
CA THR A 562 4.06 -23.82 24.30
C THR A 562 4.98 -24.19 25.48
N ALA A 563 6.28 -24.39 25.24
CA ALA A 563 7.25 -24.63 26.30
C ALA A 563 7.25 -23.46 27.33
N PRO A 564 7.26 -23.75 28.65
CA PRO A 564 7.13 -22.73 29.69
C PRO A 564 8.26 -21.70 29.62
N LEU A 565 7.87 -20.42 29.64
CA LEU A 565 8.71 -19.21 29.55
C LEU A 565 9.53 -18.93 30.83
N ASP A 566 9.99 -19.97 31.53
CA ASP A 566 10.55 -19.86 32.89
C ASP A 566 12.00 -19.35 32.94
N SER A 567 12.57 -18.92 31.81
CA SER A 567 13.85 -18.23 31.74
C SER A 567 13.84 -17.32 30.52
N GLY A 568 14.16 -16.03 30.71
CA GLY A 568 13.89 -14.94 29.78
C GLY A 568 13.95 -15.26 28.29
N ALA A 569 12.89 -14.91 27.56
CA ALA A 569 12.79 -14.80 26.10
C ALA A 569 13.73 -15.74 25.32
N GLN A 570 13.50 -17.07 25.40
CA GLN A 570 14.21 -17.99 24.53
C GLN A 570 13.91 -17.66 23.06
N ASP A 571 14.98 -17.53 22.29
CA ASP A 571 14.93 -17.17 20.89
C ASP A 571 14.33 -18.34 20.07
N VAL A 572 13.11 -18.16 19.58
CA VAL A 572 12.39 -19.19 18.81
C VAL A 572 13.21 -19.70 17.63
N PHE A 573 14.03 -18.86 17.00
CA PHE A 573 14.88 -19.30 15.90
C PHE A 573 16.10 -20.11 16.37
N LYS A 574 16.61 -19.88 17.59
CA LYS A 574 17.62 -20.77 18.18
C LYS A 574 17.00 -22.12 18.55
N LEU A 575 15.79 -22.13 19.10
CA LEU A 575 15.05 -23.36 19.39
C LEU A 575 14.77 -24.16 18.11
N LEU A 576 14.27 -23.49 17.08
CA LEU A 576 13.98 -24.09 15.79
C LEU A 576 15.26 -24.62 15.12
N ALA A 577 16.34 -23.83 15.14
CA ALA A 577 17.63 -24.26 14.61
C ALA A 577 18.20 -25.46 15.38
N ALA A 578 18.07 -25.49 16.71
CA ALA A 578 18.55 -26.62 17.51
C ALA A 578 17.79 -27.91 17.19
N HIS A 579 16.46 -27.83 17.08
CA HIS A 579 15.64 -28.98 16.71
C HIS A 579 15.96 -29.49 15.31
N TRP A 580 16.04 -28.59 14.33
CA TRP A 580 16.29 -28.94 12.93
C TRP A 580 17.73 -29.44 12.69
N LEU A 581 18.73 -28.73 13.22
CA LEU A 581 20.16 -29.10 13.10
C LEU A 581 20.58 -30.18 14.09
N LYS A 582 19.65 -30.74 14.87
CA LYS A 582 19.88 -31.78 15.89
C LYS A 582 21.01 -31.39 16.86
N ARG A 583 21.01 -30.13 17.32
CA ARG A 583 21.94 -29.66 18.34
C ARG A 583 21.48 -30.12 19.72
N GLU A 584 22.44 -30.39 20.60
CA GLU A 584 22.16 -30.85 21.98
C GLU A 584 21.38 -29.80 22.79
N SER A 585 21.62 -28.51 22.53
CA SER A 585 20.89 -27.41 23.15
C SER A 585 20.75 -26.17 22.25
N PRO A 586 19.80 -25.26 22.52
CA PRO A 586 19.64 -23.98 21.82
C PRO A 586 20.82 -23.01 22.01
N GLU A 587 21.58 -23.18 23.09
CA GLU A 587 22.75 -22.35 23.39
C GLU A 587 23.94 -22.68 22.48
N CYS A 588 24.00 -23.91 21.98
CA CYS A 588 25.01 -24.35 21.01
C CYS A 588 24.78 -23.79 19.60
N VAL A 589 23.64 -23.12 19.35
CA VAL A 589 23.32 -22.54 18.04
C VAL A 589 24.03 -21.20 17.87
N THR A 590 24.87 -21.12 16.86
CA THR A 590 25.56 -19.88 16.48
C THR A 590 24.59 -18.84 15.92
N ASP A 591 24.94 -17.55 16.01
CA ASP A 591 24.11 -16.49 15.45
C ASP A 591 23.95 -16.62 13.92
N GLU A 592 24.95 -17.15 13.22
CA GLU A 592 24.85 -17.43 11.79
C GLU A 592 23.81 -18.51 11.46
N GLU A 593 23.80 -19.61 12.23
CA GLU A 593 22.81 -20.68 12.11
C GLU A 593 21.41 -20.17 12.42
N ARG A 594 21.26 -19.38 13.48
CA ARG A 594 20.01 -18.72 13.82
C ARG A 594 19.48 -17.83 12.68
N GLN A 595 20.34 -17.00 12.09
CA GLN A 595 19.95 -16.15 10.96
C GLN A 595 19.65 -16.95 9.69
N ARG A 596 20.35 -18.08 9.46
CA ARG A 596 20.06 -19.01 8.37
C ARG A 596 18.69 -19.66 8.54
N ALA A 597 18.38 -20.16 9.74
CA ALA A 597 17.07 -20.73 10.08
C ALA A 597 15.95 -19.71 9.90
N LYS A 598 16.12 -18.49 10.44
CA LYS A 598 15.17 -17.39 10.24
C LYS A 598 14.89 -17.12 8.77
N ARG A 599 15.94 -16.99 7.93
CA ARG A 599 15.79 -16.77 6.49
C ARG A 599 15.08 -17.91 5.78
N LEU A 600 15.38 -19.16 6.15
CA LEU A 600 14.70 -20.33 5.58
C LEU A 600 13.21 -20.33 5.94
N CYS A 601 12.85 -20.17 7.21
CA CYS A 601 11.46 -20.19 7.66
C CYS A 601 10.60 -19.15 6.93
N TYR A 602 11.07 -17.90 6.88
CA TYR A 602 10.36 -16.84 6.15
C TYR A 602 10.39 -17.08 4.63
N GLY A 603 11.51 -17.60 4.09
CA GLY A 603 11.58 -18.06 2.71
C GLY A 603 10.46 -19.05 2.38
N LEU A 604 10.28 -20.08 3.20
CA LEU A 604 9.23 -21.09 3.03
C LEU A 604 7.82 -20.52 3.13
N ILE A 605 7.54 -19.68 4.13
CA ILE A 605 6.24 -18.97 4.26
C ILE A 605 5.94 -18.14 3.01
N TYR A 606 6.97 -17.58 2.37
CA TYR A 606 6.84 -16.78 1.16
C TYR A 606 6.91 -17.60 -0.14
N GLY A 607 6.89 -18.94 -0.03
CA GLY A 607 6.97 -19.83 -1.18
C GLY A 607 8.30 -19.70 -1.93
N LEU A 608 9.39 -19.36 -1.26
CA LEU A 608 10.70 -19.24 -1.89
C LEU A 608 11.22 -20.65 -2.22
N GLY A 609 11.19 -21.03 -3.51
CA GLY A 609 11.76 -22.31 -3.96
C GLY A 609 13.29 -22.34 -3.85
N ALA A 610 13.90 -23.52 -3.96
CA ALA A 610 15.34 -23.73 -3.79
C ALA A 610 16.23 -22.77 -4.60
N SER A 611 15.85 -22.46 -5.85
CA SER A 611 16.59 -21.49 -6.68
C SER A 611 16.55 -20.06 -6.12
N GLY A 612 15.44 -19.63 -5.51
CA GLY A 612 15.33 -18.33 -4.89
C GLY A 612 16.01 -18.28 -3.52
N PHE A 613 16.01 -19.39 -2.80
CA PHE A 613 16.72 -19.51 -1.53
C PHE A 613 18.24 -19.51 -1.73
N ALA A 614 18.73 -20.23 -2.73
CA ALA A 614 20.13 -20.25 -3.13
C ALA A 614 20.67 -18.85 -3.46
N SER A 615 19.92 -18.04 -4.22
CA SER A 615 20.35 -16.68 -4.58
C SER A 615 20.42 -15.73 -3.38
N GLN A 616 19.53 -15.89 -2.39
CA GLN A 616 19.54 -15.06 -1.17
C GLN A 616 20.62 -15.45 -0.16
N THR A 617 21.00 -16.73 -0.13
CA THR A 617 21.94 -17.28 0.86
C THR A 617 23.36 -17.49 0.32
N GLY A 618 23.54 -17.40 -0.99
CA GLY A 618 24.82 -17.68 -1.65
C GLY A 618 25.16 -19.17 -1.75
N LEU A 619 24.21 -20.06 -1.46
CA LEU A 619 24.35 -21.51 -1.55
C LEU A 619 24.17 -22.01 -2.99
N SER A 620 24.58 -23.26 -3.25
CA SER A 620 24.20 -23.94 -4.50
C SER A 620 22.70 -24.26 -4.48
N VAL A 621 22.08 -24.40 -5.65
CA VAL A 621 20.65 -24.77 -5.75
C VAL A 621 20.39 -26.16 -5.15
N SER A 622 21.36 -27.08 -5.25
CA SER A 622 21.25 -28.42 -4.67
C SER A 622 21.28 -28.38 -3.14
N ASP A 623 22.21 -27.62 -2.56
CA ASP A 623 22.31 -27.48 -1.10
C ASP A 623 21.08 -26.78 -0.54
N ALA A 624 20.56 -25.76 -1.25
CA ALA A 624 19.33 -25.10 -0.91
C ALA A 624 18.11 -26.05 -0.92
N GLN A 625 18.04 -26.97 -1.88
CA GLN A 625 16.99 -27.98 -1.93
C GLN A 625 17.11 -28.96 -0.76
N ASN A 626 18.32 -29.49 -0.50
CA ASN A 626 18.56 -30.39 0.62
C ASN A 626 18.13 -29.77 1.97
N LEU A 627 18.44 -28.48 2.19
CA LEU A 627 18.02 -27.78 3.41
C LEU A 627 16.50 -27.63 3.52
N ILE A 628 15.80 -27.40 2.40
CA ILE A 628 14.34 -27.33 2.37
C ILE A 628 13.76 -28.71 2.72
N ASP A 629 14.30 -29.78 2.14
CA ASP A 629 13.82 -31.15 2.35
C ASP A 629 14.05 -31.61 3.80
N GLU A 630 15.23 -31.30 4.37
CA GLU A 630 15.52 -31.54 5.79
C GLU A 630 14.55 -30.80 6.71
N PHE A 631 14.19 -29.56 6.38
CA PHE A 631 13.22 -28.79 7.14
C PHE A 631 11.82 -29.42 7.05
N MET A 632 11.35 -29.79 5.85
CA MET A 632 10.05 -30.45 5.69
C MET A 632 9.98 -31.79 6.41
N HIS A 633 11.11 -32.52 6.49
CA HIS A 633 11.20 -33.75 7.25
C HIS A 633 11.16 -33.51 8.78
N ALA A 634 11.76 -32.43 9.26
CA ALA A 634 11.71 -32.05 10.68
C ALA A 634 10.31 -31.55 11.12
N PHE A 635 9.54 -30.98 10.20
CA PHE A 635 8.20 -30.41 10.44
C PHE A 635 7.16 -31.01 9.48
N PRO A 636 6.80 -32.30 9.65
CA PRO A 636 5.92 -33.01 8.72
C PRO A 636 4.51 -32.41 8.63
N GLY A 637 4.00 -31.80 9.71
CA GLY A 637 2.70 -31.11 9.68
C GLY A 637 2.72 -29.89 8.77
N VAL A 638 3.86 -29.18 8.70
CA VAL A 638 4.05 -28.06 7.77
C VAL A 638 4.05 -28.54 6.32
N ALA A 639 4.75 -29.63 6.02
CA ALA A 639 4.75 -30.23 4.68
C ALA A 639 3.34 -30.64 4.24
N ASN A 640 2.62 -31.39 5.08
CA ASN A 640 1.25 -31.83 4.82
C ASN A 640 0.29 -30.66 4.58
N PHE A 641 0.43 -29.57 5.34
CA PHE A 641 -0.37 -28.38 5.15
C PHE A 641 -0.10 -27.69 3.82
N ILE A 642 1.17 -27.54 3.43
CA ILE A 642 1.55 -26.91 2.16
C ILE A 642 0.98 -27.72 0.98
N ASP A 643 1.19 -29.04 0.98
CA ASP A 643 0.73 -29.92 -0.08
C ASP A 643 -0.81 -29.94 -0.16
N GLY A 644 -1.47 -30.05 1.00
CA GLY A 644 -2.94 -30.01 1.08
C GLY A 644 -3.54 -28.68 0.63
N ALA A 645 -2.90 -27.56 0.98
CA ALA A 645 -3.35 -26.23 0.54
C ALA A 645 -3.20 -26.06 -0.97
N ILE A 646 -2.09 -26.52 -1.56
CA ILE A 646 -1.86 -26.47 -3.00
C ILE A 646 -2.88 -27.34 -3.73
N GLN A 647 -3.11 -28.58 -3.25
CA GLN A 647 -4.09 -29.49 -3.83
C GLN A 647 -5.52 -28.89 -3.79
N SER A 648 -5.93 -28.35 -2.64
CA SER A 648 -7.23 -27.68 -2.50
C SER A 648 -7.36 -26.46 -3.43
N ALA A 649 -6.28 -25.70 -3.64
CA ALA A 649 -6.28 -24.57 -4.56
C ALA A 649 -6.40 -24.99 -6.04
N HIS A 650 -5.86 -26.16 -6.42
CA HIS A 650 -6.06 -26.74 -7.77
C HIS A 650 -7.50 -27.22 -7.97
N GLU A 651 -8.14 -27.73 -6.93
CA GLU A 651 -9.53 -28.22 -6.97
C GLU A 651 -10.56 -27.08 -7.01
N THR A 652 -10.36 -26.06 -6.18
CA THR A 652 -11.34 -24.99 -5.99
C THR A 652 -11.03 -23.74 -6.82
N GLY A 653 -9.77 -23.53 -7.17
CA GLY A 653 -9.29 -22.29 -7.78
C GLY A 653 -9.24 -21.10 -6.81
N GLU A 654 -9.39 -21.31 -5.50
CA GLU A 654 -9.40 -20.25 -4.49
C GLU A 654 -8.61 -20.63 -3.24
N VAL A 655 -8.25 -19.61 -2.45
CA VAL A 655 -7.66 -19.78 -1.12
C VAL A 655 -8.37 -18.88 -0.11
N ARG A 656 -8.50 -19.35 1.13
CA ARG A 656 -9.21 -18.64 2.20
C ARG A 656 -8.32 -18.36 3.39
N THR A 657 -8.45 -17.18 3.97
CA THR A 657 -7.76 -16.79 5.21
C THR A 657 -8.57 -17.18 6.45
N ILE A 658 -7.94 -17.15 7.64
CA ILE A 658 -8.62 -17.36 8.92
C ILE A 658 -9.77 -16.35 9.11
N GLY A 659 -9.61 -15.10 8.65
CA GLY A 659 -10.64 -14.07 8.70
C GLY A 659 -11.78 -14.25 7.70
N GLY A 660 -11.78 -15.35 6.93
CA GLY A 660 -12.83 -15.71 5.98
C GLY A 660 -12.69 -15.08 4.60
N ARG A 661 -11.69 -14.23 4.36
CA ARG A 661 -11.47 -13.58 3.06
C ARG A 661 -10.99 -14.58 2.04
N VAL A 662 -11.51 -14.47 0.83
CA VAL A 662 -11.18 -15.35 -0.30
C VAL A 662 -10.27 -14.60 -1.26
N ARG A 663 -9.29 -15.30 -1.82
CA ARG A 663 -8.50 -14.84 -2.97
C ARG A 663 -8.63 -15.87 -4.08
N GLN A 664 -9.11 -15.43 -5.23
CA GLN A 664 -9.22 -16.27 -6.42
C GLN A 664 -7.84 -16.45 -7.07
N LEU A 665 -7.48 -17.68 -7.39
CA LEU A 665 -6.24 -18.06 -8.09
C LEU A 665 -6.62 -18.81 -9.36
N GLU A 666 -7.29 -18.13 -10.30
CA GLU A 666 -7.89 -18.74 -11.50
C GLU A 666 -6.92 -19.57 -12.35
N ARG A 667 -5.62 -19.26 -12.28
CA ARG A 667 -4.57 -20.02 -12.98
C ARG A 667 -4.38 -21.44 -12.48
N LEU A 668 -4.88 -21.76 -11.30
CA LEU A 668 -4.87 -23.09 -10.71
C LEU A 668 -6.15 -23.87 -11.01
N LYS A 669 -7.20 -23.24 -11.59
CA LYS A 669 -8.39 -23.96 -12.01
C LYS A 669 -8.02 -24.97 -13.09
N ALA A 670 -8.31 -26.24 -12.85
CA ALA A 670 -8.28 -27.24 -13.91
C ALA A 670 -9.23 -26.79 -15.04
N ASN A 671 -8.76 -26.75 -16.29
CA ASN A 671 -9.66 -26.59 -17.42
C ASN A 671 -10.69 -27.73 -17.33
N PRO A 672 -12.01 -27.46 -17.38
CA PRO A 672 -12.98 -28.53 -17.50
C PRO A 672 -12.61 -29.32 -18.76
N SER A 673 -12.47 -30.64 -18.58
CA SER A 673 -12.24 -31.55 -19.69
C SER A 673 -13.31 -31.30 -20.75
N VAL A 674 -12.86 -31.14 -22.01
CA VAL A 674 -13.74 -31.17 -23.18
C VAL A 674 -14.30 -32.58 -23.30
N ALA A 675 -15.33 -32.86 -22.51
CA ALA A 675 -16.20 -34.02 -22.58
C ALA A 675 -17.54 -33.47 -22.08
N ASP A 676 -18.50 -33.37 -23.01
CA ASP A 676 -19.87 -32.87 -22.87
C ASP A 676 -20.14 -31.57 -23.63
N CYS A 677 -20.12 -31.67 -24.96
CA CYS A 677 -20.90 -30.84 -25.87
C CYS A 677 -20.93 -31.52 -27.26
N GLU A 678 -21.48 -32.72 -27.33
CA GLU A 678 -22.06 -33.20 -28.59
C GLU A 678 -23.53 -32.77 -28.63
N SER A 679 -23.96 -32.30 -29.80
CA SER A 679 -25.31 -31.88 -30.20
C SER A 679 -25.71 -30.41 -29.98
N SER A 680 -25.34 -29.55 -30.95
CA SER A 680 -26.30 -28.84 -31.83
C SER A 680 -25.57 -27.85 -32.77
N GLN A 681 -25.94 -27.90 -34.05
CA GLN A 681 -25.28 -27.22 -35.17
C GLN A 681 -25.59 -25.70 -35.26
N PRO A 682 -24.80 -24.93 -36.05
CA PRO A 682 -24.64 -23.49 -35.93
C PRO A 682 -25.40 -22.69 -37.01
N THR A 683 -25.71 -21.42 -36.72
CA THR A 683 -26.01 -20.40 -37.74
C THR A 683 -25.27 -19.09 -37.47
N CYS A 684 -24.22 -18.87 -38.29
CA CYS A 684 -23.64 -17.60 -38.77
C CYS A 684 -22.77 -16.69 -37.83
N PRO A 685 -21.86 -15.88 -38.42
CA PRO A 685 -20.48 -15.74 -37.95
C PRO A 685 -20.10 -14.34 -37.42
N PRO A 686 -18.89 -14.19 -36.83
CA PRO A 686 -18.08 -13.03 -37.21
C PRO A 686 -16.63 -13.35 -37.60
N LYS A 687 -16.18 -12.46 -38.47
CA LYS A 687 -14.94 -12.28 -39.22
C LYS A 687 -13.61 -12.42 -38.45
N CYS A 688 -12.67 -13.07 -39.14
CA CYS A 688 -11.22 -12.82 -39.22
C CYS A 688 -10.29 -13.34 -38.10
N LEU A 689 -9.94 -14.63 -38.24
CA LEU A 689 -8.65 -15.27 -37.96
C LEU A 689 -7.57 -14.79 -38.98
N PRO A 690 -6.23 -15.01 -38.78
CA PRO A 690 -5.68 -16.32 -38.43
C PRO A 690 -4.55 -16.35 -37.40
N ALA A 691 -4.83 -17.04 -36.29
CA ALA A 691 -3.86 -17.91 -35.64
C ALA A 691 -4.23 -19.35 -36.04
N GLU A 692 -3.54 -19.92 -37.04
CA GLU A 692 -3.49 -21.38 -37.29
C GLU A 692 -2.65 -21.67 -38.55
N ILE A 693 -1.33 -21.65 -38.42
CA ILE A 693 -0.42 -22.55 -39.15
C ILE A 693 0.70 -22.89 -38.16
N LEU A 694 0.91 -24.19 -37.94
CA LEU A 694 1.77 -24.85 -36.93
C LEU A 694 1.04 -25.14 -35.60
N GLY A 695 0.50 -26.36 -35.51
CA GLY A 695 -0.06 -26.97 -34.31
C GLY A 695 0.95 -27.12 -33.17
N PHE A 696 1.27 -26.01 -32.51
CA PHE A 696 1.80 -26.00 -31.16
C PHE A 696 0.66 -25.59 -30.22
N GLN A 697 0.04 -26.59 -29.60
CA GLN A 697 -0.57 -26.38 -28.29
C GLN A 697 0.52 -25.76 -27.41
N ALA A 698 0.32 -24.53 -26.93
CA ALA A 698 1.20 -23.99 -25.91
C ALA A 698 0.90 -24.77 -24.62
N PRO A 699 1.80 -25.65 -24.14
CA PRO A 699 1.61 -26.24 -22.82
C PRO A 699 1.62 -25.07 -21.84
N GLY A 700 0.59 -24.97 -20.98
CA GLY A 700 0.62 -24.06 -19.84
C GLY A 700 1.98 -24.23 -19.17
N SER A 701 2.84 -23.21 -19.24
CA SER A 701 4.26 -23.44 -18.96
C SER A 701 4.39 -23.94 -17.52
N LYS A 702 5.14 -25.02 -17.28
CA LYS A 702 5.40 -25.53 -15.91
C LYS A 702 5.90 -24.42 -14.95
N TYR A 703 6.50 -23.34 -15.49
CA TYR A 703 6.91 -22.14 -14.78
C TYR A 703 5.76 -21.26 -14.24
N SER A 704 4.59 -21.28 -14.89
CA SER A 704 3.38 -20.52 -14.52
C SER A 704 2.71 -21.10 -13.27
N ASN A 705 2.57 -22.43 -13.22
CA ASN A 705 1.92 -23.14 -12.10
C ASN A 705 2.77 -23.05 -10.84
N ALA A 706 4.09 -23.23 -10.96
CA ALA A 706 5.00 -23.08 -9.84
C ALA A 706 4.95 -21.69 -9.18
N LYS A 707 4.61 -20.61 -9.91
CA LYS A 707 4.43 -19.28 -9.29
C LYS A 707 3.10 -19.20 -8.53
N ALA A 708 2.02 -19.73 -9.10
CA ALA A 708 0.70 -19.71 -8.48
C ALA A 708 0.66 -20.60 -7.22
N GLU A 709 1.29 -21.76 -7.24
CA GLU A 709 1.43 -22.65 -6.07
C GLU A 709 2.18 -21.94 -4.92
N ARG A 710 3.24 -21.20 -5.23
CA ARG A 710 3.95 -20.37 -4.24
C ARG A 710 3.08 -19.28 -3.64
N GLN A 711 2.10 -18.77 -4.40
CA GLN A 711 1.16 -17.77 -3.91
C GLN A 711 0.11 -18.35 -2.97
N VAL A 712 -0.16 -19.66 -3.00
CA VAL A 712 -1.16 -20.31 -2.12
C VAL A 712 -0.80 -20.12 -0.66
N VAL A 713 0.36 -20.67 -0.25
CA VAL A 713 0.82 -20.62 1.15
C VAL A 713 1.01 -19.18 1.61
N ASN A 714 1.61 -18.36 0.75
CA ASN A 714 1.80 -16.94 1.01
C ASN A 714 0.48 -16.21 1.29
N SER A 715 -0.55 -16.44 0.48
CA SER A 715 -1.85 -15.79 0.63
C SER A 715 -2.56 -16.20 1.91
N ILE A 716 -2.53 -17.49 2.24
CA ILE A 716 -3.20 -18.02 3.43
C ILE A 716 -2.51 -17.48 4.69
N VAL A 717 -1.18 -17.61 4.79
CA VAL A 717 -0.44 -17.22 6.00
C VAL A 717 -0.39 -15.70 6.15
N GLN A 718 0.04 -14.97 5.13
CA GLN A 718 0.14 -13.50 5.21
C GLN A 718 -1.23 -12.84 5.32
N GLY A 719 -2.23 -13.39 4.63
CA GLY A 719 -3.59 -12.87 4.68
C GLY A 719 -4.21 -13.07 6.06
N SER A 720 -4.03 -14.25 6.65
CA SER A 720 -4.50 -14.51 8.01
C SER A 720 -3.76 -13.66 9.05
N ALA A 721 -2.45 -13.43 8.89
CA ALA A 721 -1.70 -12.51 9.73
C ALA A 721 -2.25 -11.08 9.65
N ALA A 722 -2.55 -10.59 8.44
CA ALA A 722 -3.17 -9.28 8.25
C ALA A 722 -4.57 -9.21 8.91
N ASP A 723 -5.37 -10.27 8.81
CA ASP A 723 -6.68 -10.31 9.45
C ASP A 723 -6.56 -10.25 10.99
N LEU A 724 -5.59 -10.96 11.58
CA LEU A 724 -5.33 -10.94 13.02
C LEU A 724 -4.88 -9.56 13.51
N VAL A 725 -4.01 -8.87 12.77
CA VAL A 725 -3.57 -7.52 13.14
C VAL A 725 -4.74 -6.54 13.08
N LYS A 726 -5.62 -6.65 12.07
CA LYS A 726 -6.84 -5.83 12.01
C LYS A 726 -7.76 -6.09 13.20
N VAL A 727 -7.98 -7.34 13.58
CA VAL A 727 -8.74 -7.67 14.79
C VAL A 727 -8.07 -7.06 16.04
N ALA A 728 -6.74 -7.07 16.12
CA ALA A 728 -6.02 -6.44 17.22
C ALA A 728 -6.22 -4.91 17.22
N MET A 729 -6.14 -4.25 16.07
CA MET A 729 -6.40 -2.81 15.94
C MET A 729 -7.79 -2.44 16.48
N GLU A 730 -8.84 -3.19 16.11
CA GLU A 730 -10.21 -2.95 16.59
C GLU A 730 -10.34 -3.13 18.11
N ARG A 731 -9.72 -4.19 18.65
CA ARG A 731 -9.76 -4.47 20.09
C ARG A 731 -9.01 -3.42 20.90
N VAL A 732 -7.79 -3.06 20.47
CA VAL A 732 -6.99 -2.02 21.12
C VAL A 732 -7.71 -0.68 21.05
N ASP A 733 -8.28 -0.31 19.90
CA ASP A 733 -9.05 0.93 19.78
C ASP A 733 -10.28 0.95 20.70
N ALA A 734 -11.05 -0.14 20.76
CA ALA A 734 -12.19 -0.25 21.67
C ALA A 734 -11.75 -0.12 23.14
N ALA A 735 -10.64 -0.77 23.51
CA ALA A 735 -10.10 -0.74 24.86
C ALA A 735 -9.54 0.64 25.24
N VAL A 736 -8.86 1.33 24.30
CA VAL A 736 -8.42 2.71 24.44
C VAL A 736 -9.61 3.66 24.63
N ARG A 737 -10.66 3.54 23.82
CA ARG A 737 -11.88 4.34 23.97
C ARG A 737 -12.57 4.09 25.31
N GLN A 738 -12.54 2.86 25.82
CA GLN A 738 -13.06 2.54 27.14
C GLN A 738 -12.22 3.18 28.26
N GLU A 739 -10.90 3.10 28.17
CA GLU A 739 -9.99 3.69 29.17
C GLU A 739 -10.11 5.21 29.22
N LEU A 740 -10.18 5.89 28.06
CA LEU A 740 -10.36 7.35 27.96
C LEU A 740 -11.69 7.85 28.56
N ARG A 741 -12.71 7.00 28.65
CA ARG A 741 -14.01 7.34 29.26
C ARG A 741 -14.03 7.21 30.78
N ARG A 742 -12.99 6.64 31.40
CA ARG A 742 -12.95 6.47 32.86
C ARG A 742 -12.80 7.81 33.56
N PRO A 743 -13.29 7.96 34.81
CA PRO A 743 -13.15 9.20 35.58
C PRO A 743 -11.69 9.60 35.87
N SER A 744 -10.77 8.63 35.82
CA SER A 744 -9.34 8.84 36.08
C SER A 744 -8.53 7.96 35.14
N PRO A 745 -8.42 8.35 33.85
CA PRO A 745 -7.77 7.54 32.84
C PRO A 745 -6.26 7.48 33.08
N CYS A 746 -5.63 6.39 32.65
CA CYS A 746 -4.17 6.24 32.74
C CYS A 746 -3.40 7.21 31.82
N PHE A 747 -4.02 7.66 30.72
CA PHE A 747 -3.50 8.59 29.73
C PHE A 747 -4.61 9.53 29.25
N THR A 748 -4.24 10.71 28.73
CA THR A 748 -5.20 11.70 28.21
C THR A 748 -5.46 11.54 26.71
N ALA A 749 -4.53 10.92 25.98
CA ALA A 749 -4.67 10.57 24.57
C ALA A 749 -3.83 9.32 24.25
N CYS A 750 -4.33 8.48 23.34
CA CYS A 750 -3.62 7.36 22.76
C CYS A 750 -4.06 7.22 21.31
N LYS A 751 -3.13 7.42 20.37
CA LYS A 751 -3.41 7.58 18.93
C LYS A 751 -2.55 6.61 18.14
N LEU A 752 -3.15 5.86 17.22
CA LEU A 752 -2.39 5.02 16.29
C LEU A 752 -1.65 5.94 15.30
N VAL A 753 -0.30 5.92 15.32
CA VAL A 753 0.51 6.77 14.43
C VAL A 753 1.07 6.00 13.23
N LEU A 754 1.32 4.69 13.36
CA LEU A 754 1.77 3.87 12.23
C LEU A 754 1.39 2.40 12.36
N HIS A 755 0.89 1.83 11.28
CA HIS A 755 0.75 0.39 11.10
C HIS A 755 1.92 -0.19 10.27
N LEU A 756 2.75 -1.02 10.91
CA LEU A 756 3.94 -1.68 10.35
C LEU A 756 3.76 -3.19 10.22
N HIS A 757 2.77 -3.63 9.44
CA HIS A 757 2.43 -5.06 9.26
C HIS A 757 2.12 -5.77 10.59
N ASP A 758 3.10 -6.35 11.27
CA ASP A 758 3.00 -7.02 12.57
C ASP A 758 3.28 -6.10 13.77
N GLU A 759 3.73 -4.87 13.53
CA GLU A 759 4.01 -3.86 14.55
C GLU A 759 2.99 -2.70 14.49
N LEU A 760 2.41 -2.33 15.63
CA LEU A 760 1.52 -1.17 15.77
C LEU A 760 2.19 -0.12 16.65
N ILE A 761 2.32 1.11 16.13
CA ILE A 761 2.93 2.22 16.85
C ILE A 761 1.86 3.23 17.26
N TYR A 762 1.82 3.55 18.54
CA TYR A 762 0.94 4.53 19.14
C TYR A 762 1.72 5.71 19.72
N GLU A 763 1.17 6.90 19.63
CA GLU A 763 1.59 8.05 20.43
C GLU A 763 0.65 8.19 21.62
N VAL A 764 1.21 8.27 22.82
CA VAL A 764 0.46 8.30 24.07
C VAL A 764 0.86 9.50 24.91
N THR A 765 -0.12 10.30 25.33
CA THR A 765 0.09 11.47 26.20
C THR A 765 -0.23 11.09 27.65
N GLU A 766 0.76 11.21 28.53
CA GLU A 766 0.59 10.88 29.94
C GLU A 766 -0.22 11.95 30.69
N CYS A 767 -0.93 11.52 31.74
CA CYS A 767 -1.53 12.44 32.70
C CYS A 767 -0.43 13.12 33.53
N ILE A 768 -0.27 14.45 33.39
CA ILE A 768 0.81 15.30 33.96
C ILE A 768 1.05 15.13 35.48
N ASN A 769 0.14 14.50 36.24
CA ASN A 769 0.12 14.62 37.70
C ASN A 769 0.86 13.55 38.54
N LYS A 770 1.55 12.51 38.03
CA LYS A 770 2.32 11.60 38.93
C LYS A 770 3.61 11.04 38.32
N HIS A 771 4.74 11.43 38.94
CA HIS A 771 6.11 11.05 38.62
C HIS A 771 6.37 9.54 38.45
N SER A 772 7.08 9.20 37.35
CA SER A 772 8.14 8.18 37.20
C SER A 772 7.86 6.69 37.49
N LYS A 773 6.85 6.30 38.26
CA LYS A 773 6.58 4.88 38.60
C LYS A 773 5.53 4.19 37.71
N ARG A 774 4.94 4.89 36.72
CA ARG A 774 3.82 4.37 35.91
C ARG A 774 4.19 3.79 34.54
N THR A 775 5.37 4.04 33.98
CA THR A 775 5.74 3.51 32.65
C THR A 775 5.69 1.97 32.60
N LYS A 776 6.16 1.26 33.65
CA LYS A 776 6.04 -0.21 33.77
C LYS A 776 4.60 -0.70 34.02
N LEU A 777 3.81 0.10 34.72
CA LEU A 777 2.39 -0.20 35.00
C LEU A 777 1.53 0.00 33.75
N PHE A 778 1.93 0.97 32.91
CA PHE A 778 1.39 1.27 31.59
C PHE A 778 1.76 0.19 30.57
N GLU A 779 3.02 -0.24 30.47
CA GLU A 779 3.41 -1.40 29.65
C GLU A 779 2.58 -2.63 30.01
N GLY A 780 2.45 -2.94 31.30
CA GLY A 780 1.65 -4.05 31.78
C GLY A 780 0.13 -3.89 31.59
N HIS A 781 -0.37 -2.66 31.37
CA HIS A 781 -1.77 -2.42 31.06
C HIS A 781 -2.03 -2.43 29.55
N PHE A 782 -1.18 -1.78 28.75
CA PHE A 782 -1.22 -1.81 27.29
C PHE A 782 -0.97 -3.20 26.73
N MET A 783 -0.11 -4.01 27.36
CA MET A 783 0.05 -5.45 27.04
C MET A 783 -1.14 -6.31 27.48
N ARG A 784 -2.00 -5.81 28.39
CA ARG A 784 -3.23 -6.47 28.83
C ARG A 784 -4.45 -6.06 28.00
N LEU A 785 -4.45 -4.84 27.47
CA LEU A 785 -5.39 -4.34 26.45
C LEU A 785 -5.10 -5.05 25.13
#